data_AF-A0A7C5D5R0-F1
#
_entry.id   AF-A0A7C5D5R0-F1
#
_cell.length_a   1.000
_cell.length_b   1.000
_cell.length_c   1.000
_cell.angle_alpha   90.00
_cell.angle_beta   90.00
_cell.angle_gamma   90.00
#
_symmetry.space_group_name_H-M   'P 1'
#
loop_
_entity.id
_entity.type
_entity.pdbx_description
1 polymer ?
#
loop_
_entity_poly.entity_id
_entity_poly.type
_entity_poly.pdbx_seq_one_letter_code
_entity_poly.pdbx_strand_id
1 'polypeptide(L)'
;MNKLLLALFCTIGLAHADVHSNMAKPILTAELQGSEGNKEKEIDGLIKKLGTIGYSTVAANKNIQVHYYNKFQEKNVEMISFFGVVNKEKMRPLLLANPDFGAYAPFNFLVYKTLDTQNDNNTWYGHLASDTMLDIIGSKDEGNRKAFQEMVGSLDMLVNKEMTPALSKKFEHTKLLPSHGLTKLVKKFEKTDDLETFIEDFISDHDGRFSKHDFIIAGFIDYKFEYDDMDLEFDKYDAYWVSLLCHFKFSNSIFNRGIPEAGMFAPCSVYFYIPKGTNELHVGYASVDNWINALNFRDQRRIDYMKAIDAEVVQTFEEMGFVKEEQKDTAVAVTPKENQNSEIEALKAQLAKVKAELEALKKKEKIENNTSKISPEKEPIQQKGIFTLPTKTFKTEKFTLGSVAPKVLSAYYAAQPQTVEGLKESLEKNGFTVLSQTEVLKGHTVLTITNAQLQSTNTFLATLNVHVNGTDEVRVQNPSYFAAAYLQDKYSYGQFADTLKSLQSALGDLYAVNDTYETTELPEYQFMMGMPHFDDVIEVAQGKDILSSVTGEKAGKYVAYTLKLPNGSTLVGHKLRNRTNTFLHKIDAERNSNILPYQSLIKDGKAVILDPKYYLALSLPLLTMSDFMKIASAPGEIEKDIKRAYK
;
A
#
# COMPACT_ATOMS: atom_id res chain seq x y z
N MET A 1 50.08 5.34 -72.28
CA MET A 1 51.43 5.50 -71.70
C MET A 1 51.77 6.97 -71.81
N ASN A 2 52.01 7.78 -70.78
CA ASN A 2 52.00 7.63 -69.34
C ASN A 2 52.08 9.07 -68.77
N LYS A 3 51.27 9.36 -67.74
CA LYS A 3 51.53 10.30 -66.64
C LYS A 3 52.10 11.70 -66.96
N LEU A 4 51.23 12.73 -67.03
CA LEU A 4 51.43 14.03 -66.35
C LEU A 4 50.20 14.94 -66.53
N LEU A 5 49.17 14.82 -65.67
CA LEU A 5 48.09 15.82 -65.56
C LEU A 5 47.26 15.55 -64.30
N LEU A 6 47.87 15.77 -63.14
CA LEU A 6 47.15 15.81 -61.87
C LEU A 6 47.93 16.64 -60.84
N ALA A 7 48.04 17.95 -61.06
CA ALA A 7 48.43 18.92 -60.04
C ALA A 7 48.34 20.34 -60.64
N LEU A 8 47.16 20.95 -60.62
CA LEU A 8 46.90 22.40 -60.52
C LEU A 8 45.42 22.64 -60.80
N PHE A 9 44.57 22.61 -59.77
CA PHE A 9 43.28 23.32 -59.65
C PHE A 9 42.58 22.76 -58.42
N CYS A 10 42.86 23.33 -57.24
CA CYS A 10 41.97 23.41 -56.07
C CYS A 10 42.70 24.09 -54.89
N THR A 11 43.14 25.33 -55.07
CA THR A 11 43.59 26.22 -53.99
C THR A 11 42.86 27.56 -54.09
N ILE A 12 41.53 27.53 -54.02
CA ILE A 12 40.68 28.66 -53.61
C ILE A 12 39.50 28.05 -52.86
N GLY A 13 39.53 28.13 -51.54
CA GLY A 13 38.51 27.54 -50.67
C GLY A 13 38.82 27.69 -49.17
N LEU A 14 39.37 28.84 -48.77
CA LEU A 14 39.48 29.26 -47.37
C LEU A 14 38.75 30.61 -47.23
N ALA A 15 37.46 30.54 -46.95
CA ALA A 15 36.62 31.49 -46.22
C ALA A 15 35.17 31.04 -46.44
N HIS A 16 34.39 30.94 -45.36
CA HIS A 16 33.01 30.39 -45.26
C HIS A 16 32.90 28.92 -44.84
N ALA A 17 33.42 28.61 -43.66
CA ALA A 17 32.89 27.51 -42.85
C ALA A 17 32.99 27.82 -41.34
N ASP A 18 32.53 29.01 -40.93
CA ASP A 18 32.02 29.23 -39.57
C ASP A 18 30.50 29.22 -39.65
N VAL A 19 29.94 28.03 -39.84
CA VAL A 19 28.58 27.75 -39.38
C VAL A 19 28.77 27.09 -38.03
N HIS A 20 28.65 27.87 -36.95
CA HIS A 20 28.41 27.33 -35.62
C HIS A 20 27.22 26.38 -35.70
N SER A 21 27.48 25.08 -35.74
CA SER A 21 26.45 24.10 -35.49
C SER A 21 26.09 24.22 -34.01
N ASN A 22 24.93 24.81 -33.73
CA ASN A 22 24.26 24.74 -32.43
C ASN A 22 23.86 23.28 -32.14
N MET A 23 24.84 22.39 -31.93
CA MET A 23 24.57 21.07 -31.37
C MET A 23 24.31 21.27 -29.87
N ALA A 24 23.06 21.07 -29.45
CA ALA A 24 22.67 21.14 -28.05
C ALA A 24 23.57 20.20 -27.21
N LYS A 25 24.11 20.72 -26.11
CA LYS A 25 25.01 19.96 -25.24
C LYS A 25 24.24 18.79 -24.59
N PRO A 26 24.78 17.56 -24.60
CA PRO A 26 24.14 16.43 -23.94
C PRO A 26 24.03 16.66 -22.42
N ILE A 27 22.88 16.30 -21.86
CA ILE A 27 22.53 16.40 -20.43
C ILE A 27 22.41 14.97 -19.88
N LEU A 28 23.02 14.71 -18.73
CA LEU A 28 22.98 13.38 -18.10
C LEU A 28 21.57 13.08 -17.57
N THR A 29 21.00 11.96 -18.01
CA THR A 29 19.75 11.40 -17.46
C THR A 29 20.04 10.49 -16.28
N ALA A 30 20.98 9.56 -16.46
CA ALA A 30 21.42 8.59 -15.46
C ALA A 30 22.77 7.98 -15.83
N GLU A 31 23.46 7.42 -14.83
CA GLU A 31 24.61 6.55 -15.01
C GLU A 31 24.38 5.26 -14.24
N LEU A 32 24.22 4.15 -14.97
CA LEU A 32 24.06 2.84 -14.36
C LEU A 32 25.42 2.15 -14.22
N GLN A 33 25.62 1.50 -13.09
CA GLN A 33 26.79 0.68 -12.81
C GLN A 33 26.57 -0.75 -13.31
N GLY A 34 27.65 -1.41 -13.71
CA GLY A 34 27.62 -2.74 -14.30
C GLY A 34 28.62 -3.70 -13.68
N SER A 35 28.17 -4.94 -13.50
CA SER A 35 28.98 -6.06 -13.04
C SER A 35 28.73 -7.28 -13.91
N GLU A 36 29.79 -7.99 -14.27
CA GLU A 36 29.71 -9.17 -15.13
C GLU A 36 28.88 -10.30 -14.47
N GLY A 37 28.11 -11.00 -15.30
CA GLY A 37 27.25 -12.12 -14.91
C GLY A 37 25.92 -11.70 -14.30
N ASN A 38 25.26 -12.68 -13.67
CA ASN A 38 24.07 -12.44 -12.86
C ASN A 38 24.51 -12.12 -11.42
N LYS A 39 24.10 -10.95 -10.91
CA LYS A 39 24.46 -10.43 -9.58
C LYS A 39 23.30 -10.32 -8.61
N GLU A 40 22.22 -11.06 -8.83
CA GLU A 40 21.01 -11.01 -8.00
C GLU A 40 21.29 -11.26 -6.52
N LYS A 41 22.15 -12.23 -6.18
CA LYS A 41 22.48 -12.55 -4.78
C LYS A 41 23.26 -11.44 -4.09
N GLU A 42 24.21 -10.83 -4.81
CA GLU A 42 24.99 -9.69 -4.32
C GLU A 42 24.11 -8.46 -4.13
N ILE A 43 23.20 -8.20 -5.06
CA ILE A 43 22.17 -7.16 -4.94
C ILE A 43 21.29 -7.40 -3.71
N ASP A 44 20.85 -8.63 -3.47
CA ASP A 44 20.08 -8.96 -2.27
C ASP A 44 20.86 -8.69 -0.97
N GLY A 45 22.18 -8.90 -1.00
CA GLY A 45 23.09 -8.52 0.08
C GLY A 45 23.15 -7.00 0.27
N LEU A 46 23.29 -6.22 -0.82
CA LEU A 46 23.30 -4.77 -0.82
C LEU A 46 21.99 -4.20 -0.25
N ILE A 47 20.83 -4.68 -0.71
CA ILE A 47 19.52 -4.17 -0.27
C ILE A 47 19.35 -4.35 1.25
N LYS A 48 19.81 -5.48 1.81
CA LYS A 48 19.80 -5.72 3.27
C LYS A 48 20.70 -4.74 4.04
N LYS A 49 21.71 -4.16 3.41
CA LYS A 49 22.65 -3.21 4.02
C LYS A 49 22.21 -1.75 3.94
N LEU A 50 21.14 -1.43 3.21
CA LEU A 50 20.63 -0.06 3.09
C LEU A 50 20.34 0.60 4.45
N GLY A 51 19.83 -0.16 5.42
CA GLY A 51 19.59 0.32 6.78
C GLY A 51 20.84 0.87 7.49
N THR A 52 22.04 0.38 7.13
CA THR A 52 23.30 0.83 7.74
C THR A 52 23.66 2.28 7.41
N ILE A 53 23.07 2.85 6.37
CA ILE A 53 23.22 4.24 5.95
C ILE A 53 21.92 5.05 6.11
N GLY A 54 20.97 4.55 6.91
CA GLY A 54 19.69 5.20 7.20
C GLY A 54 18.63 5.09 6.09
N TYR A 55 18.84 4.22 5.09
CA TYR A 55 17.85 3.97 4.05
C TYR A 55 16.88 2.85 4.44
N SER A 56 15.61 3.05 4.13
CA SER A 56 14.56 2.02 4.16
C SER A 56 14.16 1.62 2.74
N THR A 57 13.82 0.34 2.56
CA THR A 57 13.22 -0.17 1.32
C THR A 57 11.70 -0.17 1.46
N VAL A 58 11.02 0.78 0.81
CA VAL A 58 9.57 0.91 0.80
C VAL A 58 8.92 -0.23 0.02
N ALA A 59 9.56 -0.67 -1.07
CA ALA A 59 9.11 -1.81 -1.86
C ALA A 59 10.29 -2.52 -2.52
N ALA A 60 10.24 -3.86 -2.54
CA ALA A 60 11.22 -4.72 -3.20
C ALA A 60 10.51 -5.62 -4.23
N ASN A 61 10.31 -5.09 -5.42
CA ASN A 61 9.58 -5.73 -6.52
C ASN A 61 10.58 -6.47 -7.42
N LYS A 62 10.89 -7.72 -7.07
CA LYS A 62 11.92 -8.52 -7.74
C LYS A 62 11.36 -9.38 -8.88
N ASN A 63 12.21 -9.64 -9.87
CA ASN A 63 11.94 -10.59 -10.95
C ASN A 63 10.64 -10.33 -11.71
N ILE A 64 10.38 -9.07 -12.07
CA ILE A 64 9.14 -8.67 -12.73
C ILE A 64 8.97 -9.31 -14.12
N GLN A 65 10.06 -9.76 -14.75
CA GLN A 65 10.00 -10.56 -15.97
C GLN A 65 9.21 -11.86 -15.81
N VAL A 66 9.17 -12.44 -14.60
CA VAL A 66 8.36 -13.64 -14.32
C VAL A 66 6.87 -13.29 -14.41
N HIS A 67 6.48 -12.12 -13.91
CA HIS A 67 5.11 -11.63 -14.04
C HIS A 67 4.74 -11.32 -15.49
N TYR A 68 5.67 -10.76 -16.28
CA TYR A 68 5.46 -10.56 -17.72
C TYR A 68 5.24 -11.88 -18.45
N TYR A 69 6.07 -12.89 -18.17
CA TYR A 69 5.90 -14.21 -18.76
C TYR A 69 4.58 -14.85 -18.36
N ASN A 70 4.23 -14.84 -17.08
CA ASN A 70 2.99 -15.46 -16.61
C ASN A 70 1.74 -14.79 -17.20
N LYS A 71 1.74 -13.45 -17.32
CA LYS A 71 0.57 -12.69 -17.80
C LYS A 71 0.50 -12.54 -19.32
N PHE A 72 1.63 -12.34 -20.00
CA PHE A 72 1.70 -12.00 -21.42
C PHE A 72 2.42 -13.05 -22.27
N GLN A 73 3.01 -14.09 -21.66
CA GLN A 73 3.85 -15.09 -22.33
C GLN A 73 5.06 -14.46 -23.05
N GLU A 74 5.55 -13.33 -22.52
CA GLU A 74 6.69 -12.58 -23.06
C GLU A 74 7.87 -12.61 -22.09
N LYS A 75 9.03 -13.09 -22.56
CA LYS A 75 10.29 -13.07 -21.81
C LYS A 75 11.37 -12.48 -22.70
N ASN A 76 11.50 -11.16 -22.66
CA ASN A 76 12.43 -10.38 -23.50
C ASN A 76 13.53 -9.67 -22.67
N VAL A 77 13.48 -9.81 -21.35
CA VAL A 77 14.54 -9.41 -20.40
C VAL A 77 14.86 -10.60 -19.49
N GLU A 78 16.13 -10.80 -19.14
CA GLU A 78 16.55 -11.94 -18.32
C GLU A 78 16.14 -11.75 -16.86
N MET A 79 16.35 -10.54 -16.36
CA MET A 79 16.04 -10.14 -15.00
C MET A 79 15.68 -8.65 -14.99
N ILE A 80 14.64 -8.27 -14.25
CA ILE A 80 14.36 -6.88 -13.91
C ILE A 80 13.70 -6.77 -12.54
N SER A 81 14.23 -5.89 -11.70
CA SER A 81 13.80 -5.69 -10.32
C SER A 81 13.80 -4.19 -9.98
N PHE A 82 12.84 -3.77 -9.16
CA PHE A 82 12.64 -2.38 -8.73
C PHE A 82 12.68 -2.31 -7.22
N PHE A 83 13.51 -1.42 -6.68
CA PHE A 83 13.64 -1.20 -5.25
C PHE A 83 13.31 0.26 -4.95
N GLY A 84 12.14 0.52 -4.38
CA GLY A 84 11.77 1.84 -3.89
C GLY A 84 12.51 2.12 -2.60
N VAL A 85 13.49 3.03 -2.63
CA VAL A 85 14.37 3.33 -1.49
C VAL A 85 14.28 4.79 -1.08
N VAL A 86 14.39 5.04 0.23
CA VAL A 86 14.42 6.41 0.78
C VAL A 86 15.21 6.45 2.09
N ASN A 87 15.92 7.55 2.32
CA ASN A 87 16.43 7.88 3.66
C ASN A 87 15.45 8.83 4.33
N LYS A 88 14.63 8.31 5.26
CA LYS A 88 13.51 9.06 5.85
C LYS A 88 13.99 10.33 6.58
N GLU A 89 15.05 10.24 7.38
CA GLU A 89 15.58 11.37 8.15
C GLU A 89 16.08 12.50 7.25
N LYS A 90 16.91 12.17 6.25
CA LYS A 90 17.45 13.16 5.31
C LYS A 90 16.39 13.74 4.37
N MET A 91 15.34 12.96 4.08
CA MET A 91 14.22 13.40 3.24
C MET A 91 13.31 14.40 3.97
N ARG A 92 13.17 14.29 5.29
CA ARG A 92 12.26 15.13 6.10
C ARG A 92 12.40 16.64 5.84
N PRO A 93 13.59 17.25 5.96
CA PRO A 93 13.74 18.69 5.72
C PRO A 93 13.40 19.09 4.27
N LEU A 94 13.64 18.20 3.31
CA LEU A 94 13.34 18.44 1.90
C LEU A 94 11.82 18.48 1.65
N LEU A 95 11.09 17.51 2.22
CA LEU A 95 9.62 17.49 2.14
C LEU A 95 8.99 18.69 2.86
N LEU A 96 9.56 19.12 3.99
CA LEU A 96 9.12 20.35 4.67
C LEU A 96 9.40 21.61 3.84
N ALA A 97 10.50 21.64 3.08
CA ALA A 97 10.81 22.76 2.19
C ALA A 97 9.88 22.77 0.97
N ASN A 98 9.74 21.64 0.29
CA ASN A 98 8.94 21.48 -0.93
C ASN A 98 8.25 20.11 -0.94
N PRO A 99 6.90 20.03 -0.94
CA PRO A 99 6.20 18.75 -0.99
C PRO A 99 6.52 17.95 -2.26
N ASP A 100 6.96 18.61 -3.33
CA ASP A 100 7.17 17.95 -4.62
C ASP A 100 8.38 16.99 -4.62
N PHE A 101 9.23 17.01 -3.58
CA PHE A 101 10.24 15.96 -3.35
C PHE A 101 9.61 14.56 -3.21
N GLY A 102 8.32 14.46 -2.89
CA GLY A 102 7.54 13.22 -2.90
C GLY A 102 7.58 12.45 -4.22
N ALA A 103 7.80 13.14 -5.35
CA ALA A 103 7.94 12.50 -6.66
C ALA A 103 9.12 11.53 -6.76
N TYR A 104 10.09 11.64 -5.84
CA TYR A 104 11.27 10.78 -5.75
C TYR A 104 11.55 10.36 -4.29
N ALA A 105 10.50 10.24 -3.49
CA ALA A 105 10.59 9.81 -2.10
C ALA A 105 9.51 8.74 -1.81
N PRO A 106 9.74 7.45 -2.16
CA PRO A 106 11.02 6.89 -2.56
C PRO A 106 11.35 7.11 -4.04
N PHE A 107 12.64 7.03 -4.37
CA PHE A 107 13.11 6.89 -5.75
C PHE A 107 13.51 5.43 -5.99
N ASN A 108 13.72 5.07 -7.25
CA ASN A 108 14.09 3.70 -7.60
C ASN A 108 15.57 3.45 -7.56
N PHE A 109 15.92 2.28 -7.08
CA PHE A 109 17.13 1.59 -7.49
C PHE A 109 16.74 0.46 -8.44
N LEU A 110 16.98 0.66 -9.74
CA LEU A 110 16.71 -0.31 -10.80
C LEU A 110 17.82 -1.37 -10.83
N VAL A 111 17.44 -2.61 -11.08
CA VAL A 111 18.37 -3.69 -11.41
C VAL A 111 17.84 -4.45 -12.62
N TYR A 112 18.65 -4.64 -13.66
CA TYR A 112 18.25 -5.45 -14.81
C TYR A 112 19.41 -6.20 -15.48
N LYS A 113 19.06 -7.21 -16.26
CA LYS A 113 19.95 -7.96 -17.14
C LYS A 113 19.24 -8.29 -18.44
N THR A 114 19.88 -8.00 -19.57
CA THR A 114 19.35 -8.26 -20.91
C THR A 114 19.47 -9.73 -21.29
N LEU A 115 18.62 -10.22 -22.19
CA LEU A 115 18.73 -11.60 -22.72
C LEU A 115 19.91 -11.80 -23.68
N ASP A 116 20.45 -10.73 -24.25
CA ASP A 116 21.61 -10.78 -25.13
C ASP A 116 22.90 -10.98 -24.31
N THR A 117 23.04 -12.17 -23.73
CA THR A 117 24.21 -12.55 -22.92
C THR A 117 25.47 -12.74 -23.75
N GLN A 118 25.37 -12.75 -25.09
CA GLN A 118 26.53 -12.81 -25.97
C GLN A 118 27.21 -11.44 -26.08
N ASN A 119 26.43 -10.36 -26.18
CA ASN A 119 26.98 -8.99 -26.30
C ASN A 119 26.99 -8.22 -24.98
N ASP A 120 26.07 -8.49 -24.07
CA ASP A 120 25.95 -7.82 -22.77
C ASP A 120 25.62 -8.84 -21.66
N ASN A 121 26.65 -9.54 -21.18
CA ASN A 121 26.52 -10.46 -20.05
C ASN A 121 26.58 -9.76 -18.68
N ASN A 122 26.12 -8.51 -18.55
CA ASN A 122 26.23 -7.77 -17.29
C ASN A 122 24.89 -7.62 -16.58
N THR A 123 24.94 -7.55 -15.24
CA THR A 123 23.85 -7.00 -14.43
C THR A 123 24.08 -5.50 -14.29
N TRP A 124 23.09 -4.71 -14.72
CA TRP A 124 23.09 -3.26 -14.65
C TRP A 124 22.22 -2.79 -13.49
N TYR A 125 22.70 -1.81 -12.73
CA TYR A 125 21.98 -1.30 -11.57
C TYR A 125 22.29 0.17 -11.28
N GLY A 126 21.33 0.88 -10.72
CA GLY A 126 21.47 2.30 -10.40
C GLY A 126 20.13 3.02 -10.38
N HIS A 127 20.20 4.35 -10.45
CA HIS A 127 19.03 5.23 -10.38
C HIS A 127 19.18 6.41 -11.34
N LEU A 128 18.13 7.23 -11.45
CA LEU A 128 18.21 8.52 -12.15
C LEU A 128 19.32 9.39 -11.55
N ALA A 129 19.95 10.23 -12.36
CA ALA A 129 20.85 11.24 -11.81
C ALA A 129 20.07 12.16 -10.86
N SER A 130 20.69 12.53 -9.74
CA SER A 130 20.07 13.42 -8.74
C SER A 130 19.68 14.77 -9.35
N ASP A 131 20.49 15.30 -10.26
CA ASP A 131 20.15 16.52 -11.00
C ASP A 131 18.91 16.36 -11.88
N THR A 132 18.77 15.23 -12.59
CA THR A 132 17.55 14.93 -13.37
C THR A 132 16.31 14.92 -12.46
N MET A 133 16.38 14.26 -11.31
CA MET A 133 15.27 14.24 -10.35
C MET A 133 14.93 15.64 -9.84
N LEU A 134 15.94 16.44 -9.48
CA LEU A 134 15.76 17.80 -8.99
C LEU A 134 15.19 18.75 -10.06
N ASP A 135 15.59 18.56 -11.32
CA ASP A 135 15.10 19.34 -12.45
C ASP A 135 13.65 19.00 -12.79
N ILE A 136 13.28 17.71 -12.68
CA ILE A 136 11.88 17.27 -12.81
C ILE A 136 11.01 17.83 -11.67
N ILE A 137 11.52 17.83 -10.43
CA ILE A 137 10.86 18.48 -9.28
C ILE A 137 10.75 20.00 -9.48
N GLY A 138 11.64 20.60 -10.28
CA GLY A 138 11.73 22.05 -10.43
C GLY A 138 12.40 22.75 -9.24
N SER A 139 13.23 22.04 -8.47
CA SER A 139 13.91 22.60 -7.29
C SER A 139 15.02 23.56 -7.69
N LYS A 140 14.89 24.84 -7.28
CA LYS A 140 15.86 25.91 -7.55
C LYS A 140 16.74 26.27 -6.35
N ASP A 141 16.34 25.86 -5.14
CA ASP A 141 17.08 26.18 -3.93
C ASP A 141 18.38 25.36 -3.83
N GLU A 142 19.53 26.04 -3.82
CA GLU A 142 20.84 25.38 -3.85
C GLU A 142 21.08 24.49 -2.63
N GLY A 143 20.57 24.88 -1.45
CA GLY A 143 20.69 24.11 -0.22
C GLY A 143 19.94 22.77 -0.31
N ASN A 144 18.69 22.82 -0.75
CA ASN A 144 17.86 21.63 -0.95
C ASN A 144 18.41 20.72 -2.04
N ARG A 145 18.90 21.29 -3.15
CA ARG A 145 19.56 20.51 -4.22
C ARG A 145 20.77 19.78 -3.67
N LYS A 146 21.66 20.47 -2.94
CA LYS A 146 22.86 19.88 -2.34
C LYS A 146 22.50 18.78 -1.34
N ALA A 147 21.54 19.02 -0.45
CA ALA A 147 21.11 18.02 0.54
C ALA A 147 20.53 16.76 -0.12
N PHE A 148 19.73 16.90 -1.18
CA PHE A 148 19.23 15.76 -1.95
C PHE A 148 20.35 15.00 -2.67
N GLN A 149 21.29 15.72 -3.30
CA GLN A 149 22.46 15.12 -3.95
C GLN A 149 23.34 14.35 -2.96
N GLU A 150 23.59 14.90 -1.77
CA GLU A 150 24.37 14.23 -0.71
C GLU A 150 23.64 13.00 -0.16
N MET A 151 22.31 13.07 -0.03
CA MET A 151 21.50 11.91 0.34
C MET A 151 21.69 10.79 -0.69
N VAL A 152 21.39 11.06 -1.97
CA VAL A 152 21.54 10.10 -3.06
C VAL A 152 22.98 9.59 -3.18
N GLY A 153 23.98 10.46 -3.09
CA GLY A 153 25.39 10.07 -3.17
C GLY A 153 25.84 9.13 -2.04
N SER A 154 25.16 9.14 -0.89
CA SER A 154 25.44 8.15 0.17
C SER A 154 25.00 6.73 -0.20
N LEU A 155 23.95 6.58 -1.03
CA LEU A 155 23.59 5.30 -1.64
C LEU A 155 24.66 4.88 -2.66
N ASP A 156 25.10 5.79 -3.52
CA ASP A 156 26.16 5.51 -4.52
C ASP A 156 27.46 5.01 -3.87
N MET A 157 27.87 5.62 -2.75
CA MET A 157 29.04 5.17 -2.00
C MET A 157 28.89 3.73 -1.49
N LEU A 158 27.70 3.37 -0.99
CA LEU A 158 27.43 2.01 -0.54
C LEU A 158 27.41 1.03 -1.72
N VAL A 159 26.76 1.38 -2.82
CA VAL A 159 26.72 0.56 -4.05
C VAL A 159 28.14 0.28 -4.54
N ASN A 160 28.98 1.31 -4.65
CA ASN A 160 30.37 1.15 -5.09
C ASN A 160 31.19 0.27 -4.15
N LYS A 161 31.00 0.42 -2.84
CA LYS A 161 31.69 -0.39 -1.83
C LYS A 161 31.29 -1.85 -1.88
N GLU A 162 30.00 -2.13 -2.00
CA GLU A 162 29.44 -3.49 -1.86
C GLU A 162 29.46 -4.28 -3.17
N MET A 163 29.26 -3.60 -4.30
CA MET A 163 29.17 -4.24 -5.61
C MET A 163 30.48 -4.19 -6.40
N THR A 164 31.38 -3.25 -6.08
CA THR A 164 32.65 -3.03 -6.79
C THR A 164 32.48 -3.05 -8.32
N PRO A 165 31.63 -2.16 -8.88
CA PRO A 165 31.33 -2.17 -10.30
C PRO A 165 32.58 -1.99 -11.16
N ALA A 166 32.64 -2.71 -12.27
CA ALA A 166 33.75 -2.64 -13.23
C ALA A 166 33.37 -1.84 -14.49
N LEU A 167 32.07 -1.57 -14.69
CA LEU A 167 31.51 -0.94 -15.87
C LEU A 167 30.56 0.18 -15.48
N SER A 168 30.40 1.17 -16.36
CA SER A 168 29.30 2.12 -16.28
C SER A 168 28.66 2.36 -17.66
N LYS A 169 27.38 2.73 -17.66
CA LYS A 169 26.58 3.03 -18.85
C LYS A 169 25.83 4.34 -18.61
N LYS A 170 26.20 5.36 -19.38
CA LYS A 170 25.60 6.70 -19.31
C LYS A 170 24.44 6.83 -20.29
N PHE A 171 23.36 7.43 -19.80
CA PHE A 171 22.19 7.79 -20.58
C PHE A 171 22.11 9.31 -20.62
N GLU A 172 22.08 9.87 -21.82
CA GLU A 172 22.10 11.32 -22.03
C GLU A 172 21.00 11.74 -22.99
N HIS A 173 20.53 12.97 -22.84
CA HIS A 173 19.50 13.57 -23.67
C HIS A 173 19.90 14.96 -24.14
N THR A 174 19.35 15.36 -25.29
CA THR A 174 19.57 16.70 -25.86
C THR A 174 18.28 17.53 -25.90
N LYS A 175 17.12 16.87 -25.92
CA LYS A 175 15.82 17.53 -25.84
C LYS A 175 15.58 17.91 -24.38
N LEU A 176 15.29 19.17 -24.09
CA LEU A 176 15.01 19.60 -22.71
C LEU A 176 13.86 18.81 -22.09
N LEU A 177 13.94 18.60 -20.77
CA LEU A 177 12.81 18.16 -19.96
C LEU A 177 11.62 19.13 -20.14
N PRO A 178 10.37 18.67 -19.96
CA PRO A 178 9.21 19.56 -20.01
C PRO A 178 9.37 20.72 -19.01
N SER A 179 8.81 21.88 -19.34
CA SER A 179 8.85 23.08 -18.48
C SER A 179 8.23 22.84 -17.11
N HIS A 180 7.24 21.94 -17.06
CA HIS A 180 6.65 21.39 -15.84
C HIS A 180 6.89 19.89 -15.81
N GLY A 181 7.84 19.45 -14.98
CA GLY A 181 8.16 18.03 -14.83
C GLY A 181 7.08 17.23 -14.09
N LEU A 182 6.21 17.89 -13.32
CA LEU A 182 5.20 17.23 -12.50
C LEU A 182 3.80 17.54 -13.00
N THR A 183 2.94 16.50 -13.02
CA THR A 183 1.50 16.68 -13.06
C THR A 183 1.02 16.90 -11.63
N LYS A 184 0.24 17.97 -11.40
CA LYS A 184 -0.29 18.33 -10.08
C LYS A 184 -1.78 18.57 -10.12
N LEU A 185 -2.51 18.00 -9.18
CA LEU A 185 -3.94 18.20 -9.03
C LEU A 185 -4.30 18.45 -7.56
N VAL A 186 -5.42 19.12 -7.33
CA VAL A 186 -5.94 19.44 -6.01
C VAL A 186 -7.42 19.09 -5.93
N LYS A 187 -7.85 18.60 -4.78
CA LYS A 187 -9.25 18.35 -4.43
C LYS A 187 -9.57 19.06 -3.13
N LYS A 188 -10.64 19.85 -3.13
CA LYS A 188 -11.23 20.38 -1.90
C LYS A 188 -12.15 19.34 -1.27
N PHE A 189 -12.09 19.22 0.04
CA PHE A 189 -13.00 18.37 0.80
C PHE A 189 -13.65 19.15 1.94
N GLU A 190 -14.81 18.67 2.41
CA GLU A 190 -15.48 19.28 3.56
C GLU A 190 -14.66 19.06 4.83
N LYS A 191 -14.80 19.97 5.80
CA LYS A 191 -14.09 19.81 7.06
C LYS A 191 -14.60 18.54 7.75
N THR A 192 -13.66 17.65 8.03
CA THR A 192 -13.93 16.42 8.78
C THR A 192 -13.38 16.57 10.19
N ASP A 193 -14.11 16.05 11.16
CA ASP A 193 -13.66 15.94 12.55
C ASP A 193 -12.71 14.73 12.73
N ASP A 194 -12.71 13.78 11.80
CA ASP A 194 -11.75 12.67 11.72
C ASP A 194 -11.04 12.65 10.37
N LEU A 195 -9.86 13.26 10.34
CA LEU A 195 -9.04 13.32 9.13
C LEU A 195 -8.41 11.98 8.77
N GLU A 196 -8.11 11.12 9.76
CA GLU A 196 -7.48 9.84 9.48
C GLU A 196 -8.46 8.89 8.81
N THR A 197 -9.70 8.80 9.30
CA THR A 197 -10.75 8.03 8.61
C THR A 197 -10.96 8.54 7.20
N PHE A 198 -11.01 9.86 6.99
CA PHE A 198 -11.09 10.43 5.64
C PHE A 198 -9.93 9.97 4.74
N ILE A 199 -8.70 9.96 5.25
CA ILE A 199 -7.52 9.51 4.50
C ILE A 199 -7.59 8.00 4.22
N GLU A 200 -8.00 7.19 5.18
CA GLU A 200 -8.16 5.75 4.97
C GLU A 200 -9.22 5.43 3.92
N ASP A 201 -10.38 6.10 3.99
CA ASP A 201 -11.44 5.98 3.00
C ASP A 201 -10.97 6.45 1.62
N PHE A 202 -10.22 7.55 1.58
CA PHE A 202 -9.62 8.05 0.35
C PHE A 202 -8.65 7.03 -0.26
N ILE A 203 -7.73 6.47 0.53
CA ILE A 203 -6.76 5.48 0.07
C ILE A 203 -7.50 4.23 -0.45
N SER A 204 -8.57 3.79 0.24
CA SER A 204 -9.39 2.67 -0.21
C SER A 204 -10.08 2.94 -1.55
N ASP A 205 -10.69 4.12 -1.73
CA ASP A 205 -11.33 4.52 -3.00
C ASP A 205 -10.30 4.70 -4.12
N HIS A 206 -9.16 5.32 -3.82
CA HIS A 206 -8.02 5.47 -4.72
C HIS A 206 -7.58 4.10 -5.25
N ASP A 207 -7.21 3.19 -4.35
CA ASP A 207 -6.69 1.87 -4.72
C ASP A 207 -7.73 1.05 -5.48
N GLY A 208 -9.00 1.13 -5.06
CA GLY A 208 -10.11 0.46 -5.73
C GLY A 208 -10.37 0.97 -7.15
N ARG A 209 -10.27 2.27 -7.39
CA ARG A 209 -10.44 2.86 -8.73
C ARG A 209 -9.26 2.55 -9.64
N PHE A 210 -8.04 2.77 -9.18
CA PHE A 210 -6.84 2.45 -9.96
C PHE A 210 -6.77 0.95 -10.31
N SER A 211 -7.21 0.06 -9.40
CA SER A 211 -7.33 -1.37 -9.71
C SER A 211 -8.31 -1.69 -10.85
N LYS A 212 -9.42 -0.95 -10.97
CA LYS A 212 -10.37 -1.11 -12.09
C LYS A 212 -9.77 -0.71 -13.43
N HIS A 213 -8.73 0.13 -13.40
CA HIS A 213 -7.96 0.59 -14.56
C HIS A 213 -6.65 -0.20 -14.74
N ASP A 214 -6.57 -1.44 -14.23
CA ASP A 214 -5.40 -2.33 -14.35
C ASP A 214 -4.09 -1.82 -13.71
N PHE A 215 -4.18 -0.79 -12.87
CA PHE A 215 -3.08 -0.36 -12.01
C PHE A 215 -3.04 -1.16 -10.71
N ILE A 216 -1.87 -1.21 -10.09
CA ILE A 216 -1.65 -1.77 -8.76
C ILE A 216 -0.79 -0.82 -7.93
N ILE A 217 -0.95 -0.88 -6.61
CA ILE A 217 -0.06 -0.20 -5.67
C ILE A 217 1.09 -1.15 -5.32
N ALA A 218 2.26 -0.88 -5.90
CA ALA A 218 3.45 -1.70 -5.77
C ALA A 218 4.29 -1.38 -4.52
N GLY A 219 3.85 -0.41 -3.72
CA GLY A 219 4.48 0.07 -2.50
C GLY A 219 3.79 1.31 -1.97
N PHE A 220 3.98 1.58 -0.68
CA PHE A 220 3.29 2.66 0.01
C PHE A 220 4.13 3.13 1.20
N ILE A 221 4.19 4.44 1.43
CA ILE A 221 4.78 5.02 2.65
C ILE A 221 3.94 6.21 3.11
N ASP A 222 3.63 6.26 4.41
CA ASP A 222 2.95 7.39 5.05
C ASP A 222 3.98 8.16 5.87
N TYR A 223 4.50 9.26 5.31
CA TYR A 223 5.56 10.03 5.96
C TYR A 223 5.12 10.68 7.26
N LYS A 224 3.85 11.09 7.36
CA LYS A 224 3.35 11.67 8.62
C LYS A 224 3.42 10.62 9.72
N PHE A 225 2.93 9.42 9.44
CA PHE A 225 3.02 8.29 10.35
C PHE A 225 4.47 7.89 10.67
N GLU A 226 5.33 7.77 9.65
CA GLU A 226 6.72 7.36 9.85
C GLU A 226 7.53 8.37 10.67
N TYR A 227 7.28 9.67 10.49
CA TYR A 227 7.95 10.70 11.29
C TYR A 227 7.40 10.78 12.71
N ASP A 228 6.09 10.58 12.90
CA ASP A 228 5.50 10.48 14.24
C ASP A 228 6.01 9.24 15.01
N ASP A 229 6.29 8.12 14.33
CA ASP A 229 6.93 6.93 14.93
C ASP A 229 8.38 7.21 15.34
N MET A 230 9.10 8.02 14.55
CA MET A 230 10.48 8.44 14.80
C MET A 230 10.61 9.63 15.76
N ASP A 231 9.50 10.11 16.34
CA ASP A 231 9.43 11.32 17.19
C ASP A 231 10.03 12.58 16.51
N LEU A 232 9.82 12.70 15.20
CA LEU A 232 10.25 13.83 14.38
C LEU A 232 9.03 14.68 13.97
N GLU A 233 9.02 15.96 14.33
CA GLU A 233 7.90 16.84 13.99
C GLU A 233 7.65 16.92 12.47
N PHE A 234 6.42 16.91 12.00
CA PHE A 234 6.15 17.04 10.56
C PHE A 234 4.93 17.92 10.29
N ASP A 235 4.87 19.01 11.05
CA ASP A 235 3.69 19.83 11.27
C ASP A 235 3.31 20.75 10.11
N LYS A 236 4.04 20.74 8.99
CA LYS A 236 3.59 21.50 7.81
C LYS A 236 2.39 20.83 7.13
N TYR A 237 2.17 19.54 7.39
CA TYR A 237 1.16 18.73 6.75
C TYR A 237 0.30 18.03 7.80
N ASP A 238 -1.02 18.07 7.61
CA ASP A 238 -1.93 17.21 8.39
C ASP A 238 -1.85 15.75 7.91
N ALA A 239 -1.44 15.54 6.66
CA ALA A 239 -1.12 14.23 6.11
C ALA A 239 -0.14 14.31 4.95
N TYR A 240 0.69 13.28 4.79
CA TYR A 240 1.60 13.15 3.66
C TYR A 240 1.93 11.69 3.42
N TRP A 241 1.60 11.15 2.24
CA TRP A 241 1.92 9.77 1.87
C TRP A 241 2.29 9.66 0.39
N VAL A 242 2.93 8.56 0.03
CA VAL A 242 3.35 8.26 -1.34
C VAL A 242 2.95 6.83 -1.69
N SER A 243 2.26 6.68 -2.80
CA SER A 243 1.87 5.39 -3.38
C SER A 243 2.71 5.12 -4.64
N LEU A 244 3.22 3.90 -4.79
CA LEU A 244 3.99 3.48 -5.94
C LEU A 244 3.07 2.85 -6.98
N LEU A 245 2.57 3.67 -7.90
CA LEU A 245 1.60 3.23 -8.89
C LEU A 245 2.30 2.44 -10.01
N CYS A 246 1.80 1.25 -10.34
CA CYS A 246 2.36 0.40 -11.39
C CYS A 246 1.26 -0.14 -12.30
N HIS A 247 1.55 -0.25 -13.59
CA HIS A 247 0.64 -0.84 -14.58
C HIS A 247 1.40 -1.92 -15.37
N PHE A 248 1.06 -3.20 -15.18
CA PHE A 248 1.86 -4.31 -15.75
C PHE A 248 1.92 -4.32 -17.29
N LYS A 249 0.81 -3.99 -17.98
CA LYS A 249 0.79 -3.89 -19.44
C LYS A 249 1.72 -2.78 -19.94
N PHE A 250 1.66 -1.61 -19.31
CA PHE A 250 2.57 -0.50 -19.58
C PHE A 250 4.02 -0.91 -19.32
N SER A 251 4.31 -1.43 -18.13
CA SER A 251 5.62 -1.92 -17.70
C SER A 251 6.22 -2.95 -18.67
N ASN A 252 5.42 -3.95 -19.09
CA ASN A 252 5.82 -4.94 -20.09
C ASN A 252 6.13 -4.27 -21.45
N SER A 253 5.28 -3.34 -21.89
CA SER A 253 5.43 -2.68 -23.19
C SER A 253 6.69 -1.81 -23.32
N ILE A 254 7.25 -1.34 -22.21
CA ILE A 254 8.43 -0.49 -22.18
C ILE A 254 9.67 -1.31 -21.82
N PHE A 255 9.67 -1.95 -20.65
CA PHE A 255 10.88 -2.53 -20.09
C PHE A 255 11.22 -3.88 -20.70
N ASN A 256 10.21 -4.74 -20.88
CA ASN A 256 10.42 -6.05 -21.52
C ASN A 256 10.69 -5.87 -23.02
N ARG A 257 10.03 -4.90 -23.67
CA ARG A 257 10.15 -4.67 -25.13
C ARG A 257 11.24 -3.63 -25.50
N GLY A 258 12.41 -3.80 -24.90
CA GLY A 258 13.67 -3.28 -25.43
C GLY A 258 14.22 -2.00 -24.78
N ILE A 259 13.61 -1.47 -23.72
CA ILE A 259 14.17 -0.33 -22.95
C ILE A 259 14.08 -0.62 -21.45
N PRO A 260 14.75 -1.67 -20.94
CA PRO A 260 14.74 -2.00 -19.50
C PRO A 260 15.29 -0.87 -18.63
N GLU A 261 16.23 -0.08 -19.14
CA GLU A 261 16.79 1.08 -18.45
C GLU A 261 15.74 2.15 -18.12
N ALA A 262 14.64 2.24 -18.88
CA ALA A 262 13.55 3.17 -18.57
C ALA A 262 12.94 2.90 -17.19
N GLY A 263 13.17 1.70 -16.65
CA GLY A 263 12.81 1.35 -15.29
C GLY A 263 13.43 2.25 -14.22
N MET A 264 14.45 3.06 -14.53
CA MET A 264 15.02 4.04 -13.59
C MET A 264 14.01 5.14 -13.19
N PHE A 265 12.99 5.38 -14.02
CA PHE A 265 11.91 6.33 -13.75
C PHE A 265 10.71 5.72 -13.00
N ALA A 266 10.57 4.40 -12.99
CA ALA A 266 9.66 3.68 -12.07
C ALA A 266 10.41 3.47 -10.75
N PRO A 267 9.78 3.37 -9.55
CA PRO A 267 8.34 3.35 -9.38
C PRO A 267 7.74 4.72 -9.67
N CYS A 268 6.53 4.74 -10.21
CA CYS A 268 5.80 5.98 -10.42
C CYS A 268 5.28 6.45 -9.06
N SER A 269 6.12 7.17 -8.32
CA SER A 269 5.76 7.74 -7.02
C SER A 269 4.70 8.82 -7.20
N VAL A 270 3.50 8.53 -6.71
CA VAL A 270 2.39 9.47 -6.62
C VAL A 270 2.30 9.95 -5.18
N TYR A 271 2.66 11.21 -4.95
CA TYR A 271 2.66 11.80 -3.61
C TYR A 271 1.36 12.55 -3.37
N PHE A 272 0.89 12.47 -2.14
CA PHE A 272 -0.31 13.10 -1.65
C PHE A 272 0.01 13.87 -0.39
N TYR A 273 -0.57 15.05 -0.23
CA TYR A 273 -0.43 15.82 0.99
C TYR A 273 -1.62 16.72 1.26
N ILE A 274 -1.84 16.98 2.54
CA ILE A 274 -2.81 17.95 3.05
C ILE A 274 -2.02 18.98 3.84
N PRO A 275 -1.82 20.21 3.34
CA PRO A 275 -1.20 21.27 4.13
C PRO A 275 -1.96 21.50 5.44
N LYS A 276 -1.22 21.80 6.52
CA LYS A 276 -1.81 21.93 7.85
C LYS A 276 -2.95 22.96 7.90
N GLY A 277 -4.09 22.53 8.43
CA GLY A 277 -5.29 23.34 8.58
C GLY A 277 -5.99 23.68 7.26
N THR A 278 -5.61 23.02 6.16
CA THR A 278 -6.27 23.17 4.87
C THR A 278 -7.12 21.94 4.58
N ASN A 279 -8.26 22.15 3.93
CA ASN A 279 -9.08 21.04 3.45
C ASN A 279 -8.82 20.81 1.95
N GLU A 280 -7.54 20.88 1.58
CA GLU A 280 -7.07 20.73 0.21
C GLU A 280 -6.18 19.49 0.17
N LEU A 281 -6.66 18.43 -0.48
CA LEU A 281 -5.87 17.25 -0.77
C LEU A 281 -5.17 17.47 -2.10
N HIS A 282 -3.86 17.59 -2.05
CA HIS A 282 -3.00 17.74 -3.21
C HIS A 282 -2.44 16.38 -3.61
N VAL A 283 -2.30 16.16 -4.92
CA VAL A 283 -1.62 15.02 -5.50
C VAL A 283 -0.65 15.50 -6.57
N GLY A 284 0.52 14.87 -6.64
CA GLY A 284 1.41 15.06 -7.77
C GLY A 284 2.26 13.83 -8.08
N TYR A 285 2.79 13.82 -9.30
CA TYR A 285 3.68 12.75 -9.78
C TYR A 285 4.47 13.23 -11.01
N ALA A 286 5.58 12.57 -11.32
CA ALA A 286 6.40 12.91 -12.49
C ALA A 286 5.69 12.51 -13.80
N SER A 287 5.55 13.46 -14.72
CA SER A 287 4.92 13.22 -16.02
C SER A 287 5.71 12.24 -16.87
N VAL A 288 5.01 11.48 -17.71
CA VAL A 288 5.62 10.57 -18.69
C VAL A 288 6.43 11.30 -19.76
N ASP A 289 6.18 12.61 -19.98
CA ASP A 289 6.96 13.42 -20.92
C ASP A 289 8.44 13.55 -20.48
N ASN A 290 8.74 13.44 -19.19
CA ASN A 290 10.13 13.37 -18.71
C ASN A 290 10.84 12.14 -19.27
N TRP A 291 10.17 10.99 -19.27
CA TRP A 291 10.74 9.73 -19.78
C TRP A 291 11.00 9.85 -21.29
N ILE A 292 10.01 10.39 -22.01
CA ILE A 292 10.05 10.55 -23.46
C ILE A 292 11.24 11.43 -23.85
N ASN A 293 11.44 12.56 -23.17
CA ASN A 293 12.52 13.50 -23.48
C ASN A 293 13.89 12.98 -23.00
N ALA A 294 13.97 12.50 -21.76
CA ALA A 294 15.23 12.10 -21.13
C ALA A 294 15.83 10.79 -21.65
N LEU A 295 15.02 9.94 -22.29
CA LEU A 295 15.49 8.72 -22.96
C LEU A 295 15.40 8.81 -24.49
N ASN A 296 15.15 10.00 -25.02
CA ASN A 296 15.05 10.30 -26.45
C ASN A 296 14.14 9.31 -27.22
N PHE A 297 12.94 9.01 -26.70
CA PHE A 297 12.00 8.11 -27.36
C PHE A 297 11.63 8.66 -28.75
N ARG A 298 11.63 7.77 -29.76
CA ARG A 298 11.32 8.12 -31.16
C ARG A 298 10.13 7.37 -31.75
N ASP A 299 9.75 6.24 -31.16
CA ASP A 299 8.61 5.46 -31.63
C ASP A 299 7.30 6.18 -31.25
N GLN A 300 6.62 6.75 -32.24
CA GLN A 300 5.41 7.53 -32.02
C GLN A 300 4.28 6.70 -31.41
N ARG A 301 4.12 5.43 -31.80
CA ARG A 301 3.07 4.57 -31.23
C ARG A 301 3.31 4.30 -29.76
N ARG A 302 4.58 4.11 -29.38
CA ARG A 302 4.98 3.95 -27.98
C ARG A 302 4.75 5.24 -27.18
N ILE A 303 5.12 6.38 -27.74
CA ILE A 303 4.90 7.71 -27.14
C ILE A 303 3.40 7.96 -26.93
N ASP A 304 2.58 7.69 -27.94
CA ASP A 304 1.13 7.89 -27.86
C ASP A 304 0.51 6.98 -26.78
N TYR A 305 0.97 5.73 -26.68
CA TYR A 305 0.55 4.82 -25.61
C TYR A 305 0.98 5.31 -24.23
N MET A 306 2.22 5.79 -24.08
CA MET A 306 2.72 6.40 -22.84
C MET A 306 1.84 7.58 -22.39
N LYS A 307 1.50 8.47 -23.32
CA LYS A 307 0.63 9.62 -23.05
C LYS A 307 -0.81 9.22 -22.75
N ALA A 308 -1.31 8.16 -23.37
CA ALA A 308 -2.64 7.63 -23.08
C ALA A 308 -2.73 7.10 -21.64
N ILE A 309 -1.70 6.37 -21.17
CA ILE A 309 -1.64 5.90 -19.78
C ILE A 309 -1.56 7.06 -18.79
N ASP A 310 -0.74 8.08 -19.07
CA ASP A 310 -0.69 9.29 -18.22
C ASP A 310 -2.04 10.03 -18.19
N ALA A 311 -2.72 10.14 -19.33
CA ALA A 311 -4.06 10.73 -19.40
C ALA A 311 -5.10 9.93 -18.61
N GLU A 312 -5.00 8.60 -18.58
CA GLU A 312 -5.88 7.73 -17.79
C GLU A 312 -5.67 7.93 -16.27
N VAL A 313 -4.43 8.13 -15.83
CA VAL A 313 -4.12 8.49 -14.43
C VAL A 313 -4.80 9.81 -14.06
N VAL A 314 -4.65 10.84 -14.91
CA VAL A 314 -5.32 12.15 -14.72
C VAL A 314 -6.84 11.98 -14.68
N GLN A 315 -7.42 11.25 -15.63
CA GLN A 315 -8.86 11.04 -15.69
C GLN A 315 -9.38 10.33 -14.43
N THR A 316 -8.66 9.33 -13.92
CA THR A 316 -9.03 8.62 -12.69
C THR A 316 -9.06 9.58 -11.49
N PHE A 317 -8.10 10.51 -11.40
CA PHE A 317 -8.13 11.56 -10.38
C PHE A 317 -9.27 12.56 -10.59
N GLU A 318 -9.56 12.96 -11.82
CA GLU A 318 -10.72 13.83 -12.12
C GLU A 318 -12.04 13.17 -11.71
N GLU A 319 -12.20 11.87 -11.91
CA GLU A 319 -13.36 11.07 -11.43
C GLU A 319 -13.46 10.99 -9.90
N MET A 320 -12.35 11.22 -9.19
CA MET A 320 -12.29 11.34 -7.73
C MET A 320 -12.53 12.77 -7.23
N GLY A 321 -12.74 13.74 -8.14
CA GLY A 321 -13.02 15.14 -7.84
C GLY A 321 -11.79 16.04 -7.75
N PHE A 322 -10.64 15.59 -8.26
CA PHE A 322 -9.47 16.47 -8.40
C PHE A 322 -9.59 17.37 -9.63
N VAL A 323 -8.96 18.54 -9.55
CA VAL A 323 -8.78 19.45 -10.67
C VAL A 323 -7.30 19.78 -10.81
N LYS A 324 -6.82 19.97 -12.05
CA LYS A 324 -5.42 20.35 -12.29
C LYS A 324 -5.09 21.69 -11.63
N GLU A 325 -3.92 21.78 -11.02
CA GLU A 325 -3.43 23.03 -10.46
C GLU A 325 -2.96 23.99 -11.58
N GLU A 326 -3.22 25.29 -11.42
CA GLU A 326 -2.65 26.31 -12.30
C GLU A 326 -1.14 26.42 -12.07
N GLN A 327 -0.36 25.84 -12.97
CA GLN A 327 1.09 25.97 -12.96
C GLN A 327 1.47 27.31 -13.63
N LYS A 328 1.80 28.33 -12.83
CA LYS A 328 2.23 29.65 -13.35
C LYS A 328 3.55 29.50 -14.10
N ASP A 329 3.50 29.66 -15.42
CA ASP A 329 4.69 29.75 -16.28
C ASP A 329 5.54 30.96 -15.89
N THR A 330 6.68 30.74 -15.23
CA THR A 330 7.77 31.72 -15.29
C THR A 330 8.61 31.43 -16.52
N ALA A 331 8.05 31.68 -17.71
CA ALA A 331 8.81 31.65 -18.97
C ALA A 331 9.18 33.09 -19.37
N VAL A 332 10.48 33.32 -19.55
CA VAL A 332 11.03 34.53 -20.18
C VAL A 332 10.45 34.60 -21.60
N ALA A 333 9.78 35.72 -21.90
CA ALA A 333 9.16 35.96 -23.19
C ALA A 333 10.21 35.90 -24.32
N VAL A 334 10.07 34.91 -25.20
CA VAL A 334 10.60 34.99 -26.56
C VAL A 334 9.38 35.15 -27.47
N THR A 335 9.27 36.33 -28.07
CA THR A 335 8.20 36.71 -29.01
C THR A 335 8.07 35.69 -30.15
N PRO A 336 6.89 35.07 -30.37
CA PRO A 336 6.67 34.17 -31.50
C PRO A 336 6.59 34.97 -32.82
N LYS A 337 7.25 34.46 -33.87
CA LYS A 337 7.07 34.95 -35.24
C LYS A 337 5.68 34.56 -35.77
N GLU A 338 5.03 35.50 -36.47
CA GLU A 338 3.64 35.48 -36.97
C GLU A 338 3.17 34.23 -37.75
N ASN A 339 4.05 33.31 -38.16
CA ASN A 339 3.67 32.14 -38.97
C ASN A 339 3.26 30.88 -38.17
N GLN A 340 3.36 30.85 -36.84
CA GLN A 340 2.92 29.69 -36.04
C GLN A 340 1.46 29.77 -35.55
N ASN A 341 0.85 30.96 -35.51
CA ASN A 341 -0.54 31.11 -35.09
C ASN A 341 -1.55 30.58 -36.12
N SER A 342 -1.23 30.63 -37.41
CA SER A 342 -2.11 30.13 -38.47
C SER A 342 -2.20 28.60 -38.50
N GLU A 343 -1.10 27.89 -38.21
CA GLU A 343 -1.10 26.43 -38.13
C GLU A 343 -1.81 25.91 -36.87
N ILE A 344 -1.65 26.59 -35.73
CA ILE A 344 -2.34 26.24 -34.48
C ILE A 344 -3.85 26.44 -34.61
N GLU A 345 -4.31 27.52 -35.22
CA GLU A 345 -5.75 27.74 -35.46
C GLU A 345 -6.30 26.76 -36.50
N ALA A 346 -5.53 26.40 -37.53
CA ALA A 346 -5.91 25.35 -38.48
C ALA A 346 -6.01 23.96 -37.82
N LEU A 347 -5.09 23.63 -36.92
CA LEU A 347 -5.09 22.38 -36.14
C LEU A 347 -6.25 22.32 -35.15
N LYS A 348 -6.59 23.42 -34.47
CA LYS A 348 -7.78 23.51 -33.61
C LYS A 348 -9.07 23.33 -34.41
N ALA A 349 -9.16 23.90 -35.61
CA ALA A 349 -10.31 23.72 -36.49
C ALA A 349 -10.45 22.26 -36.96
N GLN A 350 -9.34 21.59 -37.29
CA GLN A 350 -9.34 20.17 -37.63
C GLN A 350 -9.73 19.28 -36.43
N LEU A 351 -9.22 19.58 -35.23
CA LEU A 351 -9.56 18.87 -34.00
C LEU A 351 -11.05 19.00 -33.64
N ALA A 352 -11.64 20.18 -33.85
CA ALA A 352 -13.07 20.39 -33.66
C ALA A 352 -13.91 19.57 -34.65
N LYS A 353 -13.45 19.45 -35.90
CA LYS A 353 -14.12 18.67 -36.95
C LYS A 353 -14.08 17.16 -36.65
N VAL A 354 -12.92 16.65 -36.22
CA VAL A 354 -12.75 15.25 -35.80
C VAL A 354 -13.58 14.92 -34.56
N LYS A 355 -13.68 15.84 -33.58
CA LYS A 355 -14.57 15.66 -32.41
C LYS A 355 -16.04 15.61 -32.80
N ALA A 356 -16.47 16.44 -33.75
CA ALA A 356 -17.85 16.42 -34.25
C ALA A 356 -18.17 15.12 -35.01
N GLU A 357 -17.23 14.61 -35.81
CA GLU A 357 -17.37 13.33 -36.52
C GLU A 357 -17.40 12.13 -35.55
N LEU A 358 -16.61 12.16 -34.47
CA LEU A 358 -16.61 11.13 -33.42
C LEU A 358 -17.95 11.09 -32.66
N GLU A 359 -18.53 12.24 -32.34
CA GLU A 359 -19.86 12.34 -31.71
C GLU A 359 -20.99 11.88 -32.64
N ALA A 360 -20.87 12.12 -33.96
CA ALA A 360 -21.82 11.64 -34.96
C ALA A 360 -21.75 10.11 -35.13
N LEU A 361 -20.56 9.50 -35.03
CA LEU A 361 -20.36 8.05 -35.05
C LEU A 361 -20.93 7.37 -33.79
N LYS A 362 -20.69 7.95 -32.60
CA LYS A 362 -21.28 7.47 -31.34
C LYS A 362 -22.82 7.53 -31.33
N LYS A 363 -23.42 8.52 -32.02
CA LYS A 363 -24.87 8.58 -32.20
C LYS A 363 -25.41 7.54 -33.19
N LYS A 364 -24.64 7.13 -34.20
CA LYS A 364 -25.02 6.06 -35.13
C LYS A 364 -24.93 4.67 -34.49
N GLU A 365 -23.90 4.39 -33.68
CA GLU A 365 -23.78 3.12 -32.93
C GLU A 365 -24.90 2.92 -31.89
N LYS A 366 -25.47 4.00 -31.34
CA LYS A 366 -26.61 3.93 -30.41
C LYS A 366 -27.97 3.64 -31.08
N ILE A 367 -28.07 3.68 -32.41
CA ILE A 367 -29.32 3.45 -33.14
C ILE A 367 -29.43 2.01 -33.66
N GLU A 368 -28.32 1.27 -33.78
CA GLU A 368 -28.32 -0.12 -34.28
C GLU A 368 -28.41 -1.21 -33.19
N ASN A 369 -28.22 -0.88 -31.91
CA ASN A 369 -28.23 -1.87 -30.81
C ASN A 369 -29.47 -1.81 -29.90
N ASN A 370 -30.65 -1.47 -30.43
CA ASN A 370 -31.88 -1.42 -29.62
C ASN A 370 -33.08 -2.14 -30.25
N THR A 371 -32.97 -3.47 -30.34
CA THR A 371 -34.11 -4.39 -30.35
C THR A 371 -33.95 -5.45 -29.26
N SER A 372 -34.33 -5.09 -28.03
CA SER A 372 -35.20 -5.90 -27.19
C SER A 372 -35.65 -5.08 -25.99
N LYS A 373 -36.94 -4.73 -25.99
CA LYS A 373 -37.63 -4.00 -24.93
C LYS A 373 -37.93 -4.95 -23.77
N ILE A 374 -37.58 -4.56 -22.53
CA ILE A 374 -38.48 -4.68 -21.38
C ILE A 374 -38.34 -3.40 -20.55
N SER A 375 -39.45 -2.69 -20.37
CA SER A 375 -39.58 -1.42 -19.64
C SER A 375 -39.38 -1.60 -18.13
N PRO A 376 -38.81 -0.63 -17.40
CA PRO A 376 -38.93 -0.54 -15.96
C PRO A 376 -40.26 0.12 -15.60
N GLU A 377 -41.18 -0.68 -15.07
CA GLU A 377 -42.40 -0.21 -14.44
C GLU A 377 -42.05 0.39 -13.07
N LYS A 378 -42.47 1.65 -12.85
CA LYS A 378 -42.46 2.29 -11.54
C LYS A 378 -43.57 1.66 -10.70
N GLU A 379 -43.21 1.08 -9.56
CA GLU A 379 -44.15 0.81 -8.48
C GLU A 379 -43.47 1.03 -7.11
N PRO A 380 -44.28 1.20 -6.04
CA PRO A 380 -44.20 2.37 -5.18
C PRO A 380 -43.44 2.12 -3.88
N ILE A 381 -43.23 3.21 -3.14
CA ILE A 381 -42.78 3.21 -1.74
C ILE A 381 -43.64 2.22 -0.94
N GLN A 382 -43.06 1.06 -0.59
CA GLN A 382 -43.66 0.07 0.29
C GLN A 382 -42.88 -0.01 1.61
N GLN A 383 -43.68 -0.23 2.66
CA GLN A 383 -43.35 -0.24 4.07
C GLN A 383 -42.23 -1.22 4.43
N LYS A 384 -41.56 -0.96 5.58
CA LYS A 384 -40.62 -1.85 6.28
C LYS A 384 -41.07 -3.31 6.25
N GLY A 385 -40.62 -4.07 5.25
CA GLY A 385 -40.69 -5.52 5.22
C GLY A 385 -39.63 -6.09 6.16
N ILE A 386 -40.02 -7.05 6.99
CA ILE A 386 -39.11 -7.77 7.88
C ILE A 386 -38.09 -8.51 7.01
N PHE A 387 -36.85 -8.02 6.97
CA PHE A 387 -35.74 -8.70 6.31
C PHE A 387 -35.40 -9.95 7.12
N THR A 388 -35.78 -11.13 6.63
CA THR A 388 -35.43 -12.41 7.25
C THR A 388 -34.11 -12.92 6.67
N LEU A 389 -33.11 -13.12 7.52
CA LEU A 389 -31.81 -13.65 7.12
C LEU A 389 -31.93 -15.11 6.62
N PRO A 390 -31.06 -15.54 5.69
CA PRO A 390 -31.06 -16.90 5.19
C PRO A 390 -30.67 -17.88 6.30
N THR A 391 -31.26 -19.08 6.28
CA THR A 391 -30.83 -20.18 7.15
C THR A 391 -29.65 -20.91 6.51
N LYS A 392 -28.59 -21.15 7.29
CA LYS A 392 -27.39 -21.87 6.85
C LYS A 392 -27.43 -23.33 7.30
N THR A 393 -27.00 -24.23 6.42
CA THR A 393 -26.78 -25.64 6.76
C THR A 393 -25.32 -25.85 7.18
N PHE A 394 -25.12 -26.32 8.41
CA PHE A 394 -23.80 -26.66 8.94
C PHE A 394 -23.50 -28.15 8.71
N LYS A 395 -22.31 -28.46 8.18
CA LYS A 395 -21.85 -29.83 7.94
C LYS A 395 -21.04 -30.40 9.11
N THR A 396 -20.63 -29.54 10.03
CA THR A 396 -19.81 -29.89 11.17
C THR A 396 -20.66 -30.30 12.37
N GLU A 397 -20.01 -30.87 13.38
CA GLU A 397 -20.70 -31.37 14.56
C GLU A 397 -21.33 -30.24 15.37
N LYS A 398 -22.60 -30.46 15.75
CA LYS A 398 -23.30 -29.61 16.69
C LYS A 398 -22.63 -29.72 18.07
N PHE A 399 -22.26 -28.59 18.64
CA PHE A 399 -21.64 -28.51 19.95
C PHE A 399 -22.57 -29.02 21.05
N THR A 400 -22.02 -29.89 21.89
CA THR A 400 -22.63 -30.33 23.15
C THR A 400 -21.55 -30.32 24.23
N LEU A 401 -21.90 -29.82 25.42
CA LEU A 401 -20.97 -29.78 26.54
C LEU A 401 -20.91 -31.17 27.21
N GLY A 402 -19.87 -31.94 26.89
CA GLY A 402 -19.58 -33.22 27.53
C GLY A 402 -18.98 -33.09 28.94
N SER A 403 -18.93 -34.20 29.67
CA SER A 403 -18.27 -34.29 30.99
C SER A 403 -16.76 -34.53 30.92
N VAL A 404 -16.24 -34.90 29.74
CA VAL A 404 -14.83 -35.17 29.48
C VAL A 404 -14.34 -34.21 28.40
N ALA A 405 -13.11 -33.72 28.55
CA ALA A 405 -12.49 -32.87 27.56
C ALA A 405 -12.35 -33.62 26.22
N PRO A 406 -12.76 -33.02 25.09
CA PRO A 406 -12.52 -33.64 23.79
C PRO A 406 -11.03 -33.67 23.49
N LYS A 407 -10.58 -34.62 22.66
CA LYS A 407 -9.18 -34.67 22.20
C LYS A 407 -8.78 -33.39 21.46
N VAL A 408 -9.70 -32.84 20.70
CA VAL A 408 -9.50 -31.66 19.87
C VAL A 408 -10.56 -30.63 20.24
N LEU A 409 -10.14 -29.38 20.43
CA LEU A 409 -11.02 -28.24 20.62
C LEU A 409 -11.06 -27.41 19.34
N SER A 410 -12.26 -26.95 18.97
CA SER A 410 -12.41 -25.92 17.95
C SER A 410 -12.16 -24.55 18.56
N ALA A 411 -11.41 -23.69 17.87
CA ALA A 411 -11.15 -22.31 18.27
C ALA A 411 -12.44 -21.46 18.23
N TYR A 412 -13.40 -21.83 17.40
CA TYR A 412 -14.65 -21.09 17.21
C TYR A 412 -15.87 -21.99 17.15
N TYR A 413 -17.03 -21.38 17.41
CA TYR A 413 -18.32 -21.97 17.06
C TYR A 413 -19.02 -21.10 16.03
N ALA A 414 -19.64 -21.74 15.04
CA ALA A 414 -20.53 -21.10 14.08
C ALA A 414 -22.00 -21.27 14.53
N ALA A 415 -22.82 -20.28 14.22
CA ALA A 415 -24.25 -20.23 14.50
C ALA A 415 -25.00 -19.60 13.33
N GLN A 416 -26.33 -19.72 13.34
CA GLN A 416 -27.18 -19.13 12.31
C GLN A 416 -26.94 -17.62 12.19
N PRO A 417 -27.08 -17.03 10.98
CA PRO A 417 -26.96 -15.59 10.77
C PRO A 417 -27.89 -14.79 11.68
N GLN A 418 -27.37 -13.70 12.22
CA GLN A 418 -28.15 -12.70 12.96
C GLN A 418 -27.72 -11.30 12.51
N THR A 419 -28.61 -10.31 12.63
CA THR A 419 -28.22 -8.91 12.45
C THR A 419 -27.37 -8.47 13.64
N VAL A 420 -26.56 -7.42 13.47
CA VAL A 420 -25.70 -6.91 14.54
C VAL A 420 -26.53 -6.47 15.74
N GLU A 421 -27.63 -5.75 15.50
CA GLU A 421 -28.53 -5.26 16.54
C GLU A 421 -29.26 -6.40 17.26
N GLY A 422 -29.78 -7.37 16.49
CA GLY A 422 -30.49 -8.52 17.06
C GLY A 422 -29.57 -9.40 17.90
N LEU A 423 -28.33 -9.60 17.43
CA LEU A 423 -27.31 -10.35 18.17
C LEU A 423 -26.93 -9.62 19.47
N LYS A 424 -26.72 -8.30 19.41
CA LYS A 424 -26.40 -7.49 20.60
C LYS A 424 -27.49 -7.63 21.67
N GLU A 425 -28.75 -7.43 21.30
CA GLU A 425 -29.89 -7.58 22.20
C GLU A 425 -29.98 -9.00 22.79
N SER A 426 -29.76 -10.03 21.96
CA SER A 426 -29.78 -11.43 22.39
C SER A 426 -28.67 -11.74 23.39
N LEU A 427 -27.45 -11.23 23.16
CA LEU A 427 -26.32 -11.38 24.07
C LEU A 427 -26.58 -10.71 25.42
N GLU A 428 -27.06 -9.47 25.41
CA GLU A 428 -27.37 -8.71 26.64
C GLU A 428 -28.47 -9.39 27.46
N LYS A 429 -29.54 -9.87 26.81
CA LYS A 429 -30.61 -10.64 27.47
C LYS A 429 -30.11 -11.92 28.14
N ASN A 430 -29.04 -12.51 27.62
CA ASN A 430 -28.43 -13.74 28.12
C ASN A 430 -27.21 -13.47 29.02
N GLY A 431 -27.12 -12.28 29.62
CA GLY A 431 -26.16 -12.01 30.71
C GLY A 431 -24.77 -11.59 30.26
N PHE A 432 -24.59 -11.24 28.98
CA PHE A 432 -23.35 -10.63 28.51
C PHE A 432 -23.42 -9.10 28.59
N THR A 433 -22.28 -8.48 28.83
CA THR A 433 -22.06 -7.06 28.55
C THR A 433 -21.36 -6.94 27.20
N VAL A 434 -21.94 -6.18 26.28
CA VAL A 434 -21.32 -5.88 24.98
C VAL A 434 -20.46 -4.62 25.14
N LEU A 435 -19.14 -4.79 25.03
CA LEU A 435 -18.15 -3.75 25.29
C LEU A 435 -17.87 -2.89 24.06
N SER A 436 -17.90 -3.49 22.87
CA SER A 436 -17.67 -2.78 21.62
C SER A 436 -18.39 -3.43 20.44
N GLN A 437 -18.59 -2.63 19.40
CA GLN A 437 -18.98 -3.05 18.07
C GLN A 437 -17.96 -2.44 17.10
N THR A 438 -17.17 -3.28 16.44
CA THR A 438 -16.07 -2.85 15.58
C THR A 438 -16.23 -3.46 14.20
N GLU A 439 -16.34 -2.64 13.16
CA GLU A 439 -16.24 -3.12 11.78
C GLU A 439 -14.75 -3.32 11.46
N VAL A 440 -14.33 -4.58 11.35
CA VAL A 440 -12.91 -4.96 11.17
C VAL A 440 -12.52 -4.91 9.69
N LEU A 441 -13.43 -5.39 8.85
CA LEU A 441 -13.40 -5.28 7.39
C LEU A 441 -14.82 -4.94 6.95
N LYS A 442 -14.97 -4.40 5.73
CA LYS A 442 -16.28 -4.06 5.18
C LYS A 442 -17.23 -5.26 5.21
N GLY A 443 -18.35 -5.15 5.93
CA GLY A 443 -19.33 -6.24 6.10
C GLY A 443 -18.97 -7.31 7.14
N HIS A 444 -17.85 -7.13 7.86
CA HIS A 444 -17.36 -8.00 8.92
C HIS A 444 -17.33 -7.24 10.25
N THR A 445 -18.43 -7.33 11.00
CA THR A 445 -18.56 -6.65 12.30
C THR A 445 -18.28 -7.60 13.44
N VAL A 446 -17.48 -7.17 14.42
CA VAL A 446 -17.19 -7.93 15.64
C VAL A 446 -17.79 -7.23 16.85
N LEU A 447 -18.56 -7.98 17.64
CA LEU A 447 -18.97 -7.60 18.97
C LEU A 447 -18.01 -8.21 20.00
N THR A 448 -17.39 -7.38 20.83
CA THR A 448 -16.62 -7.90 21.98
C THR A 448 -17.51 -7.95 23.21
N ILE A 449 -17.58 -9.11 23.85
CA ILE A 449 -18.45 -9.37 24.99
C ILE A 449 -17.68 -9.82 26.22
N THR A 450 -18.29 -9.63 27.38
CA THR A 450 -17.78 -10.13 28.67
C THR A 450 -18.92 -10.57 29.58
N ASN A 451 -18.59 -11.34 30.61
CA ASN A 451 -19.46 -11.68 31.73
C ASN A 451 -18.61 -11.88 32.99
N ALA A 452 -19.24 -12.15 34.14
CA ALA A 452 -18.54 -12.33 35.41
C ALA A 452 -17.50 -13.46 35.38
N GLN A 453 -17.80 -14.59 34.71
CA GLN A 453 -16.91 -15.74 34.62
C GLN A 453 -15.65 -15.41 33.81
N LEU A 454 -15.79 -14.72 32.68
CA LEU A 454 -14.66 -14.26 31.87
C LEU A 454 -13.82 -13.24 32.65
N GLN A 455 -14.43 -12.22 33.26
CA GLN A 455 -13.71 -11.19 34.03
C GLN A 455 -12.88 -11.78 35.18
N SER A 456 -13.37 -12.84 35.83
CA SER A 456 -12.67 -13.50 36.93
C SER A 456 -11.32 -14.11 36.54
N THR A 457 -11.07 -14.33 35.25
CA THR A 457 -9.79 -14.86 34.75
C THR A 457 -8.65 -13.86 34.96
N ASN A 458 -8.94 -12.56 34.95
CA ASN A 458 -7.96 -11.48 34.99
C ASN A 458 -6.87 -11.54 33.89
N THR A 459 -7.15 -12.21 32.77
CA THR A 459 -6.23 -12.35 31.63
C THR A 459 -6.84 -11.78 30.34
N PHE A 460 -6.17 -11.97 29.20
CA PHE A 460 -6.72 -11.69 27.86
C PHE A 460 -8.04 -12.43 27.57
N LEU A 461 -8.35 -13.51 28.31
CA LEU A 461 -9.63 -14.24 28.21
C LEU A 461 -10.81 -13.49 28.85
N ALA A 462 -10.61 -12.34 29.47
CA ALA A 462 -11.70 -11.62 30.12
C ALA A 462 -12.80 -11.12 29.17
N THR A 463 -12.59 -11.25 27.86
CA THR A 463 -13.59 -11.01 26.83
C THR A 463 -13.56 -12.09 25.77
N LEU A 464 -14.65 -12.21 25.02
CA LEU A 464 -14.73 -13.01 23.79
C LEU A 464 -15.20 -12.12 22.63
N ASN A 465 -14.79 -12.47 21.42
CA ASN A 465 -15.23 -11.81 20.20
C ASN A 465 -16.26 -12.66 19.45
N VAL A 466 -17.33 -12.00 19.00
CA VAL A 466 -18.43 -12.56 18.21
C VAL A 466 -18.51 -11.82 16.87
N HIS A 467 -18.16 -12.49 15.78
CA HIS A 467 -18.16 -11.96 14.42
C HIS A 467 -19.50 -12.22 13.73
N VAL A 468 -20.09 -11.16 13.18
CA VAL A 468 -21.20 -11.17 12.23
C VAL A 468 -20.62 -11.05 10.83
N ASN A 469 -20.66 -12.14 10.08
CA ASN A 469 -20.13 -12.23 8.72
C ASN A 469 -21.25 -11.94 7.70
N GLY A 470 -21.62 -10.66 7.55
CA GLY A 470 -22.72 -10.24 6.70
C GLY A 470 -24.00 -11.06 6.96
N THR A 471 -24.47 -11.77 5.93
CA THR A 471 -25.64 -12.65 6.00
C THR A 471 -25.30 -14.15 6.03
N ASP A 472 -24.02 -14.53 6.18
CA ASP A 472 -23.56 -15.93 6.05
C ASP A 472 -23.61 -16.72 7.37
N GLU A 473 -22.98 -16.23 8.43
CA GLU A 473 -23.01 -16.86 9.76
C GLU A 473 -22.64 -15.88 10.87
N VAL A 474 -22.95 -16.26 12.12
CA VAL A 474 -22.31 -15.70 13.31
C VAL A 474 -21.23 -16.66 13.77
N ARG A 475 -20.04 -16.15 14.11
CA ARG A 475 -18.91 -16.94 14.60
C ARG A 475 -18.40 -16.39 15.94
N VAL A 476 -18.30 -17.23 16.96
CA VAL A 476 -17.87 -16.83 18.32
C VAL A 476 -16.61 -17.58 18.75
N GLN A 477 -15.70 -16.89 19.45
CA GLN A 477 -14.56 -17.53 20.12
C GLN A 477 -15.01 -18.59 21.14
N ASN A 478 -14.38 -19.77 21.09
CA ASN A 478 -14.62 -20.82 22.07
C ASN A 478 -13.83 -20.53 23.36
N PRO A 479 -14.49 -20.19 24.48
CA PRO A 479 -13.79 -19.91 25.73
C PRO A 479 -12.93 -21.08 26.21
N SER A 480 -13.32 -22.33 25.93
CA SER A 480 -12.52 -23.50 26.34
C SER A 480 -11.19 -23.61 25.60
N TYR A 481 -11.16 -23.25 24.31
CA TYR A 481 -9.94 -23.27 23.50
C TYR A 481 -8.92 -22.24 24.01
N PHE A 482 -9.36 -20.98 24.12
CA PHE A 482 -8.48 -19.91 24.58
C PHE A 482 -8.14 -20.03 26.07
N ALA A 483 -9.02 -20.61 26.90
CA ALA A 483 -8.70 -20.93 28.29
C ALA A 483 -7.58 -21.96 28.42
N ALA A 484 -7.62 -23.04 27.62
CA ALA A 484 -6.56 -24.03 27.63
C ALA A 484 -5.19 -23.42 27.28
N ALA A 485 -5.16 -22.46 26.34
CA ALA A 485 -3.94 -21.76 25.95
C ALA A 485 -3.49 -20.70 26.98
N TYR A 486 -4.41 -19.89 27.52
CA TYR A 486 -4.07 -18.71 28.34
C TYR A 486 -4.01 -18.98 29.83
N LEU A 487 -4.77 -19.95 30.33
CA LEU A 487 -4.78 -20.33 31.75
C LEU A 487 -3.91 -21.56 32.01
N GLN A 488 -3.53 -22.30 30.95
CA GLN A 488 -2.58 -23.42 31.00
C GLN A 488 -2.94 -24.42 32.11
N ASP A 489 -2.04 -24.62 33.08
CA ASP A 489 -2.18 -25.51 34.24
C ASP A 489 -3.34 -25.12 35.18
N LYS A 490 -3.82 -23.87 35.13
CA LYS A 490 -4.97 -23.39 35.91
C LYS A 490 -6.31 -23.66 35.24
N TYR A 491 -6.31 -24.12 33.98
CA TYR A 491 -7.54 -24.44 33.26
C TYR A 491 -8.08 -25.82 33.66
N SER A 492 -9.39 -25.91 33.83
CA SER A 492 -10.09 -27.20 33.90
C SER A 492 -11.23 -27.24 32.88
N TYR A 493 -11.35 -28.32 32.12
CA TYR A 493 -12.44 -28.45 31.16
C TYR A 493 -13.81 -28.37 31.85
N GLY A 494 -14.74 -27.62 31.26
CA GLY A 494 -16.02 -27.30 31.87
C GLY A 494 -16.02 -26.06 32.77
N GLN A 495 -14.86 -25.45 33.06
CA GLN A 495 -14.76 -24.21 33.85
C GLN A 495 -15.59 -23.06 33.27
N PHE A 496 -15.86 -23.05 31.96
CA PHE A 496 -16.67 -22.03 31.27
C PHE A 496 -18.08 -22.51 30.87
N ALA A 497 -18.63 -23.53 31.55
CA ALA A 497 -19.93 -24.11 31.23
C ALA A 497 -21.07 -23.09 31.17
N ASP A 498 -21.13 -22.15 32.11
CA ASP A 498 -22.21 -21.16 32.18
C ASP A 498 -22.08 -20.10 31.08
N THR A 499 -20.86 -19.71 30.73
CA THR A 499 -20.60 -18.87 29.54
C THR A 499 -21.06 -19.58 28.26
N LEU A 500 -20.72 -20.86 28.08
CA LEU A 500 -21.13 -21.64 26.91
C LEU A 500 -22.65 -21.81 26.81
N LYS A 501 -23.35 -22.08 27.92
CA LYS A 501 -24.82 -22.15 27.96
C LYS A 501 -25.47 -20.81 27.62
N SER A 502 -24.90 -19.71 28.10
CA SER A 502 -25.38 -18.36 27.81
C SER A 502 -25.19 -18.04 26.32
N LEU A 503 -24.05 -18.43 25.74
CA LEU A 503 -23.81 -18.33 24.29
C LEU A 503 -24.82 -19.15 23.49
N GLN A 504 -25.08 -20.41 23.83
CA GLN A 504 -26.11 -21.22 23.16
C GLN A 504 -27.50 -20.61 23.27
N SER A 505 -27.82 -19.98 24.40
CA SER A 505 -29.12 -19.32 24.59
C SER A 505 -29.25 -18.03 23.76
N ALA A 506 -28.14 -17.33 23.51
CA ALA A 506 -28.11 -16.11 22.70
C ALA A 506 -28.02 -16.40 21.18
N LEU A 507 -27.23 -17.40 20.81
CA LEU A 507 -26.85 -17.70 19.43
C LEU A 507 -27.67 -18.84 18.81
N GLY A 508 -28.33 -19.64 19.64
CA GLY A 508 -28.97 -20.88 19.25
C GLY A 508 -27.98 -22.04 19.17
N ASP A 509 -28.24 -22.96 18.24
CA ASP A 509 -27.36 -24.11 18.02
C ASP A 509 -25.97 -23.65 17.56
N LEU A 510 -24.96 -24.13 18.28
CA LEU A 510 -23.54 -23.89 17.99
C LEU A 510 -22.96 -25.10 17.25
N TYR A 511 -22.09 -24.86 16.28
CA TYR A 511 -21.43 -25.88 15.48
C TYR A 511 -19.92 -25.66 15.53
N ALA A 512 -19.14 -26.70 15.80
CA ALA A 512 -17.68 -26.61 15.74
C ALA A 512 -17.22 -26.25 14.33
N VAL A 513 -16.09 -25.55 14.19
CA VAL A 513 -15.48 -25.27 12.88
C VAL A 513 -14.15 -26.02 12.73
N ASN A 514 -13.60 -26.04 11.51
CA ASN A 514 -12.36 -26.75 11.21
C ASN A 514 -11.10 -26.09 11.80
N ASP A 515 -11.21 -24.84 12.26
CA ASP A 515 -10.19 -24.18 13.09
C ASP A 515 -10.08 -24.92 14.42
N THR A 516 -9.20 -25.91 14.50
CA THR A 516 -9.09 -26.80 15.65
C THR A 516 -7.65 -27.07 16.06
N TYR A 517 -7.44 -27.46 17.32
CA TYR A 517 -6.14 -27.85 17.84
C TYR A 517 -6.27 -28.91 18.94
N GLU A 518 -5.21 -29.68 19.19
CA GLU A 518 -5.19 -30.72 20.23
C GLU A 518 -5.24 -30.09 21.63
N THR A 519 -6.23 -30.52 22.42
CA THR A 519 -6.53 -29.92 23.73
C THR A 519 -5.35 -29.98 24.70
N THR A 520 -4.59 -31.07 24.67
CA THR A 520 -3.46 -31.30 25.56
C THR A 520 -2.20 -30.51 25.16
N GLU A 521 -2.14 -30.03 23.92
CA GLU A 521 -1.00 -29.25 23.42
C GLU A 521 -1.20 -27.73 23.58
N LEU A 522 -2.44 -27.26 23.76
CA LEU A 522 -2.76 -25.84 23.94
C LEU A 522 -1.98 -25.15 25.07
N PRO A 523 -1.78 -25.76 26.26
CA PRO A 523 -1.02 -25.11 27.34
C PRO A 523 0.42 -24.76 26.98
N GLU A 524 1.04 -25.53 26.08
CA GLU A 524 2.44 -25.36 25.66
C GLU A 524 2.54 -24.83 24.21
N TYR A 525 1.45 -24.26 23.69
CA TYR A 525 1.37 -23.88 22.28
C TYR A 525 2.49 -22.91 21.88
N GLN A 526 3.10 -23.22 20.74
CA GLN A 526 3.90 -22.33 19.91
C GLN A 526 3.63 -22.69 18.46
N PHE A 527 3.68 -21.71 17.57
CA PHE A 527 3.45 -21.99 16.15
C PHE A 527 4.57 -22.84 15.54
N MET A 528 5.82 -22.45 15.80
CA MET A 528 7.03 -23.14 15.35
C MET A 528 8.08 -23.07 16.44
N MET A 529 9.02 -24.02 16.43
CA MET A 529 10.15 -24.02 17.35
C MET A 529 10.90 -22.68 17.31
N GLY A 530 11.07 -22.04 18.47
CA GLY A 530 11.74 -20.75 18.60
C GLY A 530 10.86 -19.54 18.30
N MET A 531 9.55 -19.74 18.15
CA MET A 531 8.56 -18.66 18.15
C MET A 531 8.01 -18.41 19.56
N PRO A 532 7.37 -17.24 19.79
CA PRO A 532 6.87 -16.85 21.10
C PRO A 532 5.81 -17.81 21.66
N HIS A 533 5.82 -17.96 22.98
CA HIS A 533 4.78 -18.58 23.79
C HIS A 533 3.82 -17.53 24.38
N PHE A 534 2.83 -17.98 25.15
CA PHE A 534 1.86 -17.11 25.83
C PHE A 534 2.52 -16.03 26.70
N ASP A 535 3.57 -16.37 27.45
CA ASP A 535 4.24 -15.46 28.38
C ASP A 535 5.24 -14.51 27.70
N ASP A 536 5.56 -14.73 26.43
CA ASP A 536 6.48 -13.88 25.64
C ASP A 536 5.73 -12.64 25.12
N VAL A 537 5.27 -11.81 26.05
CA VAL A 537 4.53 -10.58 25.76
C VAL A 537 5.44 -9.45 25.29
N ILE A 538 4.90 -8.56 24.46
CA ILE A 538 5.58 -7.33 24.02
C ILE A 538 5.10 -6.15 24.84
N GLU A 539 6.03 -5.38 25.41
CA GLU A 539 5.72 -4.09 26.04
C GLU A 539 5.51 -3.02 24.96
N VAL A 540 4.32 -2.42 24.94
CA VAL A 540 3.94 -1.39 23.97
C VAL A 540 3.92 0.01 24.58
N ALA A 541 3.78 0.11 25.91
CA ALA A 541 3.89 1.39 26.61
C ALA A 541 4.25 1.18 28.09
N GLN A 542 4.90 2.18 28.67
CA GLN A 542 5.21 2.24 30.10
C GLN A 542 5.09 3.68 30.61
N GLY A 543 4.50 3.87 31.79
CA GLY A 543 4.37 5.19 32.40
C GLY A 543 3.41 5.22 33.58
N LYS A 544 3.42 6.33 34.33
CA LYS A 544 2.58 6.50 35.52
C LYS A 544 1.09 6.75 35.20
N ASP A 545 0.77 7.24 34.00
CA ASP A 545 -0.59 7.59 33.60
C ASP A 545 -0.95 7.06 32.19
N ILE A 546 -0.50 5.84 31.87
CA ILE A 546 -0.78 5.21 30.55
C ILE A 546 -2.27 4.97 30.29
N LEU A 547 -3.09 4.93 31.35
CA LEU A 547 -4.52 4.73 31.21
C LEU A 547 -5.20 5.94 30.56
N SER A 548 -4.68 7.16 30.78
CA SER A 548 -5.22 8.38 30.17
C SER A 548 -5.09 8.39 28.64
N SER A 549 -4.05 7.79 28.07
CA SER A 549 -3.86 7.69 26.61
C SER A 549 -4.93 6.84 25.92
N VAL A 550 -5.45 5.83 26.63
CA VAL A 550 -6.42 4.86 26.10
C VAL A 550 -7.82 5.04 26.68
N THR A 551 -8.06 6.13 27.41
CA THR A 551 -9.37 6.48 27.95
C THR A 551 -9.77 7.88 27.51
N GLY A 552 -11.08 8.11 27.37
CA GLY A 552 -11.63 9.40 26.94
C GLY A 552 -11.93 9.50 25.45
N GLU A 553 -12.43 10.65 25.03
CA GLU A 553 -13.05 10.84 23.72
C GLU A 553 -12.06 10.68 22.56
N LYS A 554 -10.84 11.21 22.69
CA LYS A 554 -9.78 11.09 21.68
C LYS A 554 -9.30 9.65 21.49
N ALA A 555 -9.31 8.85 22.55
CA ALA A 555 -8.88 7.45 22.50
C ALA A 555 -9.86 6.59 21.69
N GLY A 556 -11.13 6.97 21.58
CA GLY A 556 -12.17 6.20 20.87
C GLY A 556 -11.86 5.93 19.40
N LYS A 557 -10.92 6.68 18.81
CA LYS A 557 -10.39 6.43 17.47
C LYS A 557 -9.51 5.19 17.39
N TYR A 558 -8.69 4.93 18.40
CA TYR A 558 -7.75 3.81 18.45
C TYR A 558 -8.22 2.67 19.37
N VAL A 559 -9.17 2.94 20.25
CA VAL A 559 -9.64 2.03 21.29
C VAL A 559 -11.08 1.63 21.01
N ALA A 560 -11.33 0.33 20.92
CA ALA A 560 -12.67 -0.25 20.81
C ALA A 560 -13.36 -0.31 22.18
N TYR A 561 -12.62 -0.67 23.23
CA TYR A 561 -13.11 -0.69 24.61
C TYR A 561 -11.98 -0.68 25.63
N THR A 562 -12.32 -0.31 26.86
CA THR A 562 -11.49 -0.51 28.06
C THR A 562 -12.30 -1.27 29.11
N LEU A 563 -11.73 -2.30 29.72
CA LEU A 563 -12.36 -3.13 30.74
C LEU A 563 -11.45 -3.24 31.96
N LYS A 564 -11.89 -2.69 33.10
CA LYS A 564 -11.21 -2.86 34.38
C LYS A 564 -11.52 -4.24 34.96
N LEU A 565 -10.47 -4.98 35.33
CA LEU A 565 -10.54 -6.35 35.83
C LEU A 565 -10.53 -6.40 37.37
N PRO A 566 -11.06 -7.49 37.98
CA PRO A 566 -11.13 -7.63 39.43
C PRO A 566 -9.81 -7.49 40.19
N ASN A 567 -8.68 -7.90 39.59
CA ASN A 567 -7.35 -7.77 40.19
C ASN A 567 -6.74 -6.36 40.05
N GLY A 568 -7.46 -5.41 39.45
CA GLY A 568 -7.02 -4.04 39.22
C GLY A 568 -6.32 -3.77 37.89
N SER A 569 -6.00 -4.81 37.09
CA SER A 569 -5.51 -4.60 35.73
C SER A 569 -6.62 -4.06 34.82
N THR A 570 -6.25 -3.53 33.64
CA THR A 570 -7.22 -3.05 32.64
C THR A 570 -6.91 -3.68 31.29
N LEU A 571 -7.89 -4.36 30.71
CA LEU A 571 -7.81 -4.89 29.35
C LEU A 571 -8.30 -3.83 28.37
N VAL A 572 -7.60 -3.63 27.27
CA VAL A 572 -7.92 -2.64 26.24
C VAL A 572 -7.98 -3.34 24.89
N GLY A 573 -9.09 -3.18 24.18
CA GLY A 573 -9.23 -3.61 22.79
C GLY A 573 -8.89 -2.48 21.85
N HIS A 574 -8.00 -2.73 20.89
CA HIS A 574 -7.46 -1.75 19.95
C HIS A 574 -8.07 -1.91 18.56
N LYS A 575 -8.48 -0.78 17.98
CA LYS A 575 -8.85 -0.64 16.57
C LYS A 575 -7.56 -0.52 15.77
N LEU A 576 -7.26 -1.54 14.99
CA LEU A 576 -6.18 -1.47 14.01
C LEU A 576 -6.66 -0.68 12.79
N ARG A 577 -5.72 -0.10 12.04
CA ARG A 577 -6.04 0.59 10.78
C ARG A 577 -6.60 -0.39 9.77
N ASN A 578 -7.46 0.10 8.88
CA ASN A 578 -8.02 -0.71 7.79
C ASN A 578 -6.94 -1.40 6.96
N ARG A 579 -5.84 -0.69 6.66
CA ARG A 579 -4.68 -1.24 5.93
C ARG A 579 -3.99 -2.38 6.69
N THR A 580 -3.94 -2.31 8.02
CA THR A 580 -3.34 -3.36 8.86
C THR A 580 -4.23 -4.59 8.79
N ASN A 581 -5.55 -4.43 8.90
CA ASN A 581 -6.53 -5.55 8.81
C ASN A 581 -6.47 -6.31 7.48
N THR A 582 -5.92 -5.74 6.41
CA THR A 582 -5.78 -6.40 5.10
C THR A 582 -4.97 -7.70 5.15
N PHE A 583 -4.21 -7.98 6.22
CA PHE A 583 -3.57 -9.28 6.37
C PHE A 583 -4.58 -10.43 6.28
N LEU A 584 -5.82 -10.24 6.75
CA LEU A 584 -6.89 -11.24 6.64
C LEU A 584 -7.23 -11.57 5.18
N HIS A 585 -7.29 -10.56 4.31
CA HIS A 585 -7.50 -10.77 2.87
C HIS A 585 -6.32 -11.47 2.19
N LYS A 586 -5.08 -11.21 2.63
CA LYS A 586 -3.87 -11.81 2.01
C LYS A 586 -3.78 -13.33 2.19
N ILE A 587 -4.51 -13.88 3.16
CA ILE A 587 -4.51 -15.32 3.50
C ILE A 587 -5.93 -15.92 3.51
N ASP A 588 -6.90 -15.23 2.90
CA ASP A 588 -8.29 -15.68 2.79
C ASP A 588 -8.95 -16.05 4.16
N ALA A 589 -8.65 -15.26 5.20
CA ALA A 589 -9.06 -15.49 6.59
C ALA A 589 -10.13 -14.53 7.10
N GLU A 590 -10.87 -13.82 6.23
CA GLU A 590 -11.89 -12.83 6.61
C GLU A 590 -13.01 -13.43 7.49
N ARG A 591 -13.29 -14.73 7.32
CA ARG A 591 -14.24 -15.48 8.16
C ARG A 591 -13.85 -15.50 9.63
N ASN A 592 -12.57 -15.27 9.93
CA ASN A 592 -12.00 -15.26 11.28
C ASN A 592 -11.74 -13.82 11.76
N SER A 593 -12.50 -12.82 11.28
CA SER A 593 -12.36 -11.42 11.74
C SER A 593 -12.55 -11.24 13.25
N ASN A 594 -13.16 -12.20 13.96
CA ASN A 594 -13.25 -12.22 15.42
C ASN A 594 -11.90 -12.38 16.15
N ILE A 595 -10.77 -12.51 15.45
CA ILE A 595 -9.45 -12.33 16.08
C ILE A 595 -9.12 -10.86 16.36
N LEU A 596 -9.98 -9.93 15.95
CA LEU A 596 -9.88 -8.50 16.25
C LEU A 596 -11.15 -8.04 16.98
N PRO A 597 -11.10 -6.97 17.79
CA PRO A 597 -9.96 -6.08 18.06
C PRO A 597 -8.81 -6.77 18.82
N TYR A 598 -7.58 -6.35 18.53
CA TYR A 598 -6.37 -6.85 19.21
C TYR A 598 -6.33 -6.31 20.64
N GLN A 599 -5.79 -7.07 21.59
CA GLN A 599 -5.83 -6.71 23.01
C GLN A 599 -4.46 -6.36 23.59
N SER A 600 -4.45 -5.39 24.50
CA SER A 600 -3.36 -5.17 25.45
C SER A 600 -3.86 -5.26 26.89
N LEU A 601 -3.01 -5.70 27.80
CA LEU A 601 -3.25 -5.72 29.24
C LEU A 601 -2.40 -4.67 29.94
N ILE A 602 -3.05 -3.78 30.67
CA ILE A 602 -2.42 -2.76 31.51
C ILE A 602 -2.31 -3.27 32.94
N LYS A 603 -1.09 -3.37 33.46
CA LYS A 603 -0.81 -3.76 34.84
C LYS A 603 0.47 -3.10 35.33
N ASP A 604 0.47 -2.59 36.55
CA ASP A 604 1.65 -2.01 37.20
C ASP A 604 2.35 -0.91 36.38
N GLY A 605 1.56 -0.07 35.69
CA GLY A 605 2.08 1.02 34.86
C GLY A 605 2.71 0.59 33.53
N LYS A 606 2.50 -0.68 33.12
CA LYS A 606 2.93 -1.22 31.82
C LYS A 606 1.73 -1.69 31.02
N ALA A 607 1.75 -1.42 29.72
CA ALA A 607 0.83 -2.00 28.76
C ALA A 607 1.59 -3.08 27.96
N VAL A 608 1.08 -4.30 27.98
CA VAL A 608 1.66 -5.42 27.24
C VAL A 608 0.64 -6.04 26.29
N ILE A 609 1.10 -6.58 25.18
CA ILE A 609 0.31 -7.36 24.23
C ILE A 609 0.85 -8.78 24.17
N LEU A 610 0.00 -9.75 23.83
CA LEU A 610 0.52 -11.03 23.33
C LEU A 610 1.38 -10.75 22.09
N ASP A 611 2.46 -11.49 21.87
CA ASP A 611 3.21 -11.32 20.62
C ASP A 611 2.27 -11.64 19.44
N PRO A 612 2.12 -10.75 18.44
CA PRO A 612 1.25 -11.00 17.30
C PRO A 612 1.57 -12.29 16.56
N LYS A 613 2.81 -12.79 16.57
CA LYS A 613 3.17 -14.09 15.98
C LYS A 613 2.49 -15.24 16.71
N TYR A 614 2.48 -15.21 18.04
CA TYR A 614 1.78 -16.20 18.88
C TYR A 614 0.27 -16.09 18.70
N TYR A 615 -0.29 -14.89 18.90
CA TYR A 615 -1.73 -14.69 18.90
C TYR A 615 -2.38 -15.00 17.55
N LEU A 616 -1.79 -14.54 16.44
CA LEU A 616 -2.34 -14.79 15.11
C LEU A 616 -2.32 -16.27 14.77
N ALA A 617 -1.24 -16.98 15.09
CA ALA A 617 -1.13 -18.42 14.83
C ALA A 617 -2.09 -19.24 15.70
N LEU A 618 -2.20 -18.93 17.00
CA LEU A 618 -3.16 -19.56 17.91
C LEU A 618 -4.60 -19.33 17.43
N SER A 619 -4.89 -18.11 16.98
CA SER A 619 -6.24 -17.72 16.57
C SER A 619 -6.58 -18.15 15.13
N LEU A 620 -5.59 -18.57 14.34
CA LEU A 620 -5.77 -19.13 13.00
C LEU A 620 -5.10 -20.52 12.96
N PRO A 621 -5.72 -21.56 13.54
CA PRO A 621 -5.09 -22.89 13.64
C PRO A 621 -4.76 -23.55 12.29
N LEU A 622 -5.38 -23.09 11.21
CA LEU A 622 -5.13 -23.54 9.85
C LEU A 622 -4.02 -22.73 9.13
N LEU A 623 -3.42 -21.75 9.80
CA LEU A 623 -2.38 -20.89 9.25
C LEU A 623 -1.14 -21.73 8.90
N THR A 624 -0.77 -21.75 7.62
CA THR A 624 0.44 -22.45 7.20
C THR A 624 1.66 -21.53 7.29
N MET A 625 2.86 -22.12 7.25
CA MET A 625 4.09 -21.33 7.10
C MET A 625 4.08 -20.46 5.84
N SER A 626 3.49 -20.94 4.75
CA SER A 626 3.35 -20.15 3.51
C SER A 626 2.49 -18.91 3.75
N ASP A 627 1.37 -19.08 4.45
CA ASP A 627 0.47 -17.97 4.76
C ASP A 627 1.11 -16.98 5.72
N PHE A 628 1.80 -17.47 6.76
CA PHE A 628 2.56 -16.63 7.68
C PHE A 628 3.60 -15.77 6.94
N MET A 629 4.31 -16.33 5.96
CA MET A 629 5.26 -15.57 5.12
C MET A 629 4.58 -14.50 4.27
N LYS A 630 3.36 -14.74 3.76
CA LYS A 630 2.58 -13.72 3.03
C LYS A 630 2.22 -12.52 3.92
N ILE A 631 2.06 -12.74 5.23
CA ILE A 631 1.70 -11.72 6.21
C ILE A 631 2.86 -11.38 7.15
N ALA A 632 4.11 -11.61 6.75
CA ALA A 632 5.29 -11.42 7.62
C ALA A 632 5.43 -9.99 8.18
N SER A 633 4.85 -8.98 7.53
CA SER A 633 4.81 -7.60 8.03
C SER A 633 3.69 -7.33 9.05
N ALA A 634 2.63 -8.15 9.08
CA ALA A 634 1.46 -7.90 9.92
C ALA A 634 1.78 -7.82 11.42
N PRO A 635 2.66 -8.68 11.99
CA PRO A 635 3.06 -8.53 13.40
C PRO A 635 3.62 -7.15 13.75
N GLY A 636 4.52 -6.62 12.93
CA GLY A 636 5.13 -5.31 13.16
C GLY A 636 4.13 -4.17 13.00
N GLU A 637 3.21 -4.24 12.03
CA GLU A 637 2.19 -3.21 11.84
C GLU A 637 1.12 -3.23 12.96
N ILE A 638 0.76 -4.41 13.49
CA ILE A 638 -0.11 -4.53 14.67
C ILE A 638 0.55 -3.87 15.89
N GLU A 639 1.82 -4.18 16.15
CA GLU A 639 2.57 -3.60 17.27
C GLU A 639 2.61 -2.07 17.17
N LYS A 640 2.89 -1.53 15.97
CA LYS A 640 2.90 -0.09 15.71
C LYS A 640 1.53 0.56 15.93
N ASP A 641 0.45 -0.04 15.42
CA ASP A 641 -0.91 0.47 15.58
C ASP A 641 -1.30 0.55 17.06
N ILE A 642 -0.92 -0.45 17.86
CA ILE A 642 -1.19 -0.47 19.30
C ILE A 642 -0.32 0.55 20.03
N LYS A 643 0.98 0.65 19.73
CA LYS A 643 1.88 1.66 20.30
C LYS A 643 1.34 3.08 20.08
N ARG A 644 0.78 3.34 18.90
CA ARG A 644 0.14 4.62 18.58
C ARG A 644 -1.04 4.95 19.50
N ALA A 645 -1.82 3.98 19.95
CA ALA A 645 -2.93 4.21 20.88
C ALA A 645 -2.48 4.72 22.27
N TYR A 646 -1.19 4.60 22.58
CA TYR A 646 -0.59 5.04 23.85
C TYR A 646 0.20 6.35 23.74
N LYS A 647 0.43 6.86 22.52
CA LYS A 647 1.00 8.19 22.27
C LYS A 647 -0.11 9.25 22.32
#